data_AF-A0A948AVQ1-F1
#
_entry.id   AF-A0A948AVQ1-F1
#
_cell.length_a   1.000
_cell.length_b   1.000
_cell.length_c   1.000
_cell.angle_alpha   90.00
_cell.angle_beta   90.00
_cell.angle_gamma   90.00
#
_symmetry.space_group_name_H-M   'P 1'
#
loop_
_entity.id
_entity.type
_entity.pdbx_description
1 polymer ?
#
loop_
_entity_poly.entity_id
_entity_poly.type
_entity_poly.pdbx_seq_one_letter_code
_entity_poly.pdbx_strand_id
1 'polypeptide(L)'
;MKKIFPFIIIFSLALLVGCGAEEPGEMSFNGDIPKSCGDGFCGGPENIRNCPQDCESESDVQIEYEGIGENEYYVTNQTSGSKLYVKLYPAEGVSGPAPTIIMSPGGDGDSSMFTDSVMAGASVAERFANAGFNAVAYDPEGRGKSKGTENWNGFIGQDGLYYITEFIDSLPEVSDIGYLTQSYGVVLASGVLARYPNGPAIFLIDWEGPVNKNDVTGGCKGGAESIEEQTGPGDHSCRDEEFWLEREAEVFGLEFEVPYHRIQSLKDHVQPDASNAVDMILATTHTQYGGNGKSPYTRLNDFEPNTIFSLDIEEELTENDKEKYDMMIRYADYLFEEYGSGEGEVMDPHLGGTPSEDEEYVREPGVVYFGLMVHLEGWFDEVDNEVMFNAHMEEAKELADIFEANGAKVTFEASPETIEACSNFDNVLLELYNRGHGIGVHADAGNSSNPNYNLKLFTVEIMKMKEYLEALGIPVQHVSGTCSELDWAKASIDAGYVFTTGGVGYCAMSMPQDLRPEIYSDCANPGACHGNMPLDAEDRINPWRVSTAIGDWTIDDPNGELVILSSDSGIKNLYEETLDPSQTHGDMEYEDEDIDVMVEKIEEAISLSDKNKVNFIYFSLSIGAKDVDTEWYQKMFDALQPYVDAGQLEYKSMNEMYEEYIQL
;
A
#
# COMPACT_ATOMS: atom_id res chain seq x y z
N MET A 1 -53.24 -27.54 46.55
CA MET A 1 -54.03 -27.53 45.30
C MET A 1 -53.05 -27.89 44.18
N LYS A 2 -52.86 -29.17 43.80
CA LYS A 2 -53.63 -29.99 42.81
C LYS A 2 -53.79 -29.21 41.48
N LYS A 3 -53.33 -29.63 40.29
CA LYS A 3 -53.17 -30.96 39.64
C LYS A 3 -52.05 -30.84 38.56
N ILE A 4 -51.12 -31.77 38.31
CA ILE A 4 -51.19 -33.16 37.79
C ILE A 4 -51.59 -33.25 36.29
N PHE A 5 -50.59 -33.67 35.47
CA PHE A 5 -50.55 -34.38 34.15
C PHE A 5 -51.66 -35.46 33.96
N PRO A 6 -51.85 -36.27 32.86
CA PRO A 6 -50.94 -36.66 31.74
C PRO A 6 -51.58 -36.99 30.34
N PHE A 7 -50.72 -37.39 29.37
CA PHE A 7 -50.79 -38.44 28.31
C PHE A 7 -52.06 -38.78 27.49
N ILE A 8 -51.85 -39.10 26.19
CA ILE A 8 -52.29 -40.27 25.35
C ILE A 8 -52.04 -39.89 23.86
N ILE A 9 -51.04 -40.37 23.11
CA ILE A 9 -50.79 -41.65 22.37
C ILE A 9 -51.89 -42.07 21.35
N ILE A 10 -51.50 -42.24 20.06
CA ILE A 10 -51.77 -43.34 19.08
C ILE A 10 -51.32 -42.84 17.68
N PHE A 11 -50.23 -43.30 17.04
CA PHE A 11 -49.96 -44.52 16.24
C PHE A 11 -50.60 -44.61 14.83
N SER A 12 -49.74 -44.98 13.84
CA SER A 12 -49.98 -45.41 12.43
C SER A 12 -49.84 -44.27 11.39
N LEU A 13 -49.23 -44.41 10.21
CA LEU A 13 -48.91 -45.58 9.37
C LEU A 13 -47.88 -45.15 8.30
N ALA A 14 -47.05 -46.09 7.85
CA ALA A 14 -46.04 -45.91 6.80
C ALA A 14 -46.62 -45.56 5.42
N LEU A 15 -45.91 -44.71 4.66
CA LEU A 15 -45.91 -44.68 3.20
C LEU A 15 -44.47 -44.42 2.70
N LEU A 16 -43.94 -45.44 2.01
CA LEU A 16 -42.78 -45.39 1.14
C LEU A 16 -43.10 -44.54 -0.08
N VAL A 17 -42.33 -43.48 -0.33
CA VAL A 17 -42.04 -42.97 -1.69
C VAL A 17 -40.61 -42.45 -1.67
N GLY A 18 -39.77 -43.05 -2.51
CA GLY A 18 -38.40 -42.59 -2.75
C GLY A 18 -38.37 -41.43 -3.74
N CYS A 19 -37.43 -40.52 -3.50
CA CYS A 19 -36.74 -39.64 -4.43
C CYS A 19 -35.33 -39.53 -3.82
N GLY A 20 -34.28 -40.08 -4.42
CA GLY A 20 -33.75 -39.62 -5.70
C GLY A 20 -32.73 -38.55 -5.36
N ALA A 21 -31.49 -38.97 -5.07
CA ALA A 21 -30.36 -38.06 -4.98
C ALA A 21 -30.13 -37.53 -6.41
N GLU A 22 -30.28 -36.23 -6.60
CA GLU A 22 -29.81 -35.56 -7.80
C GLU A 22 -28.30 -35.38 -7.64
N GLU A 23 -27.54 -36.11 -8.46
CA GLU A 23 -26.14 -35.83 -8.71
C GLU A 23 -26.02 -34.45 -9.40
N PRO A 24 -24.96 -33.67 -9.13
CA PRO A 24 -24.70 -32.44 -9.85
C PRO A 24 -24.47 -32.78 -11.33
N GLY A 25 -25.31 -32.23 -12.20
CA GLY A 25 -25.24 -32.47 -13.63
C GLY A 25 -23.90 -32.00 -14.18
N GLU A 26 -23.18 -32.91 -14.83
CA GLU A 26 -22.12 -32.58 -15.78
C GLU A 26 -22.70 -31.63 -16.85
N MET A 27 -22.26 -30.38 -16.84
CA MET A 27 -22.38 -29.52 -18.01
C MET A 27 -21.42 -30.08 -19.08
N SER A 28 -21.95 -30.87 -20.01
CA SER A 28 -21.20 -31.25 -21.19
C SER A 28 -21.00 -30.00 -22.06
N PHE A 29 -19.77 -29.49 -22.12
CA PHE A 29 -19.34 -28.63 -23.22
C PHE A 29 -19.32 -29.49 -24.48
N ASN A 30 -20.43 -29.48 -25.23
CA ASN A 30 -20.41 -29.82 -26.65
C ASN A 30 -19.91 -28.57 -27.40
N GLY A 31 -18.63 -28.26 -27.24
CA GLY A 31 -17.89 -27.49 -28.22
C GLY A 31 -17.43 -28.47 -29.30
N ASP A 32 -17.88 -28.25 -30.54
CA ASP A 32 -17.37 -29.01 -31.68
C ASP A 32 -15.83 -28.95 -31.69
N ILE A 33 -15.18 -30.12 -31.78
CA ILE A 33 -13.73 -30.22 -31.94
C ILE A 33 -13.32 -29.35 -33.15
N PRO A 34 -12.36 -28.42 -33.01
CA PRO A 34 -11.85 -27.67 -34.14
C PRO A 34 -11.43 -28.64 -35.25
N LYS A 35 -11.82 -28.37 -36.50
CA LYS A 35 -11.55 -29.24 -37.65
C LYS A 35 -10.05 -29.51 -37.92
N SER A 36 -9.14 -28.85 -37.21
CA SER A 36 -7.69 -28.88 -37.37
C SER A 36 -6.99 -29.99 -36.59
N CYS A 37 -7.61 -30.53 -35.53
CA CYS A 37 -6.91 -31.51 -34.69
C CYS A 37 -6.60 -32.84 -35.43
N GLY A 38 -5.34 -33.26 -35.36
CA GLY A 38 -4.69 -34.35 -36.08
C GLY A 38 -3.89 -33.94 -37.32
N ASP A 39 -3.52 -32.66 -37.50
CA ASP A 39 -2.73 -32.19 -38.65
C ASP A 39 -1.21 -32.10 -38.38
N GLY A 40 -0.80 -32.39 -37.15
CA GLY A 40 0.59 -32.37 -36.69
C GLY A 40 1.12 -30.98 -36.34
N PHE A 41 0.26 -29.96 -36.25
CA PHE A 41 0.63 -28.61 -35.87
C PHE A 41 -0.28 -28.11 -34.74
N CYS A 42 0.25 -28.02 -33.51
CA CYS A 42 -0.47 -27.41 -32.39
C CYS A 42 -0.63 -25.91 -32.67
N GLY A 43 -1.82 -25.49 -33.10
CA GLY A 43 -2.07 -24.11 -33.52
C GLY A 43 -3.49 -23.61 -33.23
N GLY A 44 -3.61 -22.32 -32.95
CA GLY A 44 -4.90 -21.67 -32.70
C GLY A 44 -5.51 -22.05 -31.35
N PRO A 45 -6.80 -22.47 -31.28
CA PRO A 45 -7.45 -22.86 -30.02
C PRO A 45 -6.95 -24.21 -29.50
N GLU A 46 -6.08 -24.91 -30.22
CA GLU A 46 -5.55 -26.22 -29.85
C GLU A 46 -4.60 -26.14 -28.66
N ASN A 47 -4.78 -27.06 -27.71
CA ASN A 47 -3.94 -27.26 -26.54
C ASN A 47 -3.98 -28.74 -26.15
N ILE A 48 -3.18 -29.14 -25.16
CA ILE A 48 -3.12 -30.54 -24.68
C ILE A 48 -4.49 -31.08 -24.21
N ARG A 49 -5.42 -30.21 -23.78
CA ARG A 49 -6.75 -30.62 -23.29
C ARG A 49 -7.73 -30.89 -24.44
N ASN A 50 -7.64 -30.16 -25.56
CA ASN A 50 -8.60 -30.30 -26.67
C ASN A 50 -7.99 -30.86 -27.98
N CYS A 51 -6.66 -30.88 -28.12
CA CYS A 51 -5.93 -31.50 -29.22
C CYS A 51 -4.59 -32.16 -28.79
N PRO A 52 -4.64 -33.20 -27.94
CA PRO A 52 -3.44 -33.92 -27.49
C PRO A 52 -2.70 -34.70 -28.60
N GLN A 53 -3.27 -34.80 -29.80
CA GLN A 53 -2.64 -35.46 -30.94
C GLN A 53 -1.56 -34.61 -31.61
N ASP A 54 -1.73 -33.28 -31.57
CA ASP A 54 -0.82 -32.33 -32.24
C ASP A 54 0.00 -31.51 -31.23
N CYS A 55 -0.49 -31.35 -30.00
CA CYS A 55 0.18 -30.65 -28.91
C CYS A 55 0.95 -31.64 -28.01
N GLU A 56 2.29 -31.62 -28.06
CA GLU A 56 3.15 -32.47 -27.22
C GLU A 56 3.14 -32.02 -25.75
N SER A 57 3.48 -32.93 -24.84
CA SER A 57 3.71 -32.60 -23.42
C SER A 57 4.93 -31.70 -23.27
N GLU A 58 4.84 -30.68 -22.40
CA GLU A 58 5.76 -29.56 -22.12
C GLU A 58 7.26 -29.90 -21.90
N SER A 59 7.70 -31.14 -21.98
CA SER A 59 9.00 -31.58 -21.50
C SER A 59 10.18 -31.51 -22.50
N ASP A 60 10.07 -30.85 -23.66
CA ASP A 60 11.19 -30.74 -24.63
C ASP A 60 11.08 -29.51 -25.58
N VAL A 61 10.53 -28.37 -25.14
CA VAL A 61 10.52 -27.16 -25.97
C VAL A 61 11.97 -26.69 -26.22
N GLN A 62 12.48 -26.93 -27.42
CA GLN A 62 13.79 -26.42 -27.83
C GLN A 62 13.63 -24.92 -28.17
N ILE A 63 14.05 -24.07 -27.25
CA ILE A 63 14.01 -22.62 -27.40
C ILE A 63 15.14 -22.18 -28.32
N GLU A 64 14.80 -21.65 -29.49
CA GLU A 64 15.80 -21.06 -30.39
C GLU A 64 15.97 -19.57 -30.07
N TYR A 65 17.20 -19.17 -29.72
CA TYR A 65 17.54 -17.76 -29.49
C TYR A 65 18.92 -17.39 -30.04
N GLU A 66 19.13 -16.10 -30.25
CA GLU A 66 20.39 -15.50 -30.71
C GLU A 66 20.71 -14.27 -29.85
N GLY A 67 21.83 -14.29 -29.12
CA GLY A 67 22.35 -13.11 -28.42
C GLY A 67 22.89 -12.08 -29.41
N ILE A 68 22.37 -10.85 -29.37
CA ILE A 68 22.73 -9.76 -30.28
C ILE A 68 23.42 -8.58 -29.60
N GLY A 69 23.46 -8.57 -28.26
CA GLY A 69 24.10 -7.56 -27.44
C GLY A 69 24.21 -8.02 -25.99
N GLU A 70 24.66 -7.12 -25.11
CA GLU A 70 24.62 -7.33 -23.66
C GLU A 70 23.15 -7.34 -23.21
N ASN A 71 22.70 -8.49 -22.70
CA ASN A 71 21.31 -8.74 -22.29
C ASN A 71 20.26 -8.44 -23.39
N GLU A 72 20.66 -8.49 -24.67
CA GLU A 72 19.78 -8.33 -25.82
C GLU A 72 19.77 -9.58 -26.67
N TYR A 73 18.57 -10.05 -27.02
CA TYR A 73 18.35 -11.33 -27.69
C TYR A 73 17.34 -11.20 -28.82
N TYR A 74 17.44 -12.12 -29.78
CA TYR A 74 16.32 -12.53 -30.62
C TYR A 74 15.84 -13.91 -30.18
N VAL A 75 14.57 -14.04 -29.80
CA VAL A 75 13.91 -15.32 -29.49
C VAL A 75 13.03 -15.71 -30.68
N THR A 76 13.10 -16.95 -31.14
CA THR A 76 12.27 -17.42 -32.25
C THR A 76 10.88 -17.80 -31.73
N ASN A 77 9.83 -17.15 -32.25
CA ASN A 77 8.47 -17.65 -32.15
C ASN A 77 8.34 -18.90 -33.03
N GLN A 78 8.26 -20.09 -32.45
CA GLN A 78 8.28 -21.33 -33.23
C GLN A 78 7.01 -21.50 -34.08
N THR A 79 5.90 -20.85 -33.72
CA THR A 79 4.65 -20.92 -34.48
C THR A 79 4.77 -20.19 -35.82
N SER A 80 5.42 -19.02 -35.84
CA SER A 80 5.56 -18.19 -37.04
C SER A 80 6.95 -18.28 -37.71
N GLY A 81 7.95 -18.75 -36.98
CA GLY A 81 9.37 -18.69 -37.34
C GLY A 81 9.98 -17.29 -37.24
N SER A 82 9.27 -16.32 -36.67
CA SER A 82 9.73 -14.93 -36.55
C SER A 82 10.70 -14.74 -35.38
N LYS A 83 11.66 -13.83 -35.55
CA LYS A 83 12.60 -13.42 -34.50
C LYS A 83 12.04 -12.24 -33.71
N LEU A 84 11.84 -12.43 -32.41
CA LEU A 84 11.31 -11.46 -31.47
C LEU A 84 12.43 -10.83 -30.67
N TYR A 85 12.50 -9.50 -30.66
CA TYR A 85 13.51 -8.76 -29.91
C TYR A 85 13.15 -8.75 -28.42
N VAL A 86 14.13 -9.07 -27.57
CA VAL A 86 14.02 -9.09 -26.11
C VAL A 86 15.22 -8.38 -25.52
N LYS A 87 14.98 -7.53 -24.52
CA LYS A 87 16.03 -6.90 -23.70
C LYS A 87 15.74 -7.14 -22.22
N LEU A 88 16.73 -7.70 -21.54
CA LEU A 88 16.73 -7.93 -20.10
C LEU A 88 17.51 -6.81 -19.42
N TYR A 89 16.92 -6.26 -18.37
CA TYR A 89 17.54 -5.32 -17.44
C TYR A 89 17.76 -6.09 -16.14
N PRO A 90 19.00 -6.45 -15.79
CA PRO A 90 19.27 -7.23 -14.58
C PRO A 90 18.86 -6.47 -13.33
N ALA A 91 18.35 -7.18 -12.32
CA ALA A 91 18.08 -6.62 -11.00
C ALA A 91 19.35 -5.96 -10.40
N GLU A 92 19.21 -4.75 -9.85
CA GLU A 92 20.28 -4.10 -9.09
C GLU A 92 20.28 -4.61 -7.64
N GLY A 93 21.47 -4.79 -7.06
CA GLY A 93 21.61 -5.19 -5.65
C GLY A 93 21.35 -6.66 -5.33
N VAL A 94 20.79 -7.46 -6.26
CA VAL A 94 20.49 -8.88 -6.03
C VAL A 94 21.68 -9.77 -6.42
N SER A 95 22.09 -10.67 -5.52
CA SER A 95 23.12 -11.68 -5.79
C SER A 95 22.50 -13.05 -6.05
N GLY A 96 22.46 -13.48 -7.30
CA GLY A 96 21.88 -14.77 -7.70
C GLY A 96 20.70 -14.62 -8.66
N PRO A 97 19.87 -15.66 -8.83
CA PRO A 97 18.59 -15.55 -9.53
C PRO A 97 17.69 -14.51 -8.87
N ALA A 98 17.00 -13.71 -9.68
CA ALA A 98 16.11 -12.65 -9.22
C ALA A 98 14.70 -12.81 -9.80
N PRO A 99 13.65 -12.35 -9.09
CA PRO A 99 12.29 -12.32 -9.62
C PRO A 99 12.25 -11.49 -10.90
N THR A 100 11.43 -11.89 -11.86
CA THR A 100 11.48 -11.33 -13.22
C THR A 100 10.12 -10.86 -13.70
N ILE A 101 10.02 -9.60 -14.08
CA ILE A 101 8.80 -9.02 -14.68
C ILE A 101 8.95 -8.92 -16.19
N ILE A 102 8.06 -9.57 -16.93
CA ILE A 102 7.93 -9.41 -18.39
C ILE A 102 6.83 -8.39 -18.70
N MET A 103 7.21 -7.28 -19.32
CA MET A 103 6.32 -6.15 -19.60
C MET A 103 5.74 -6.20 -21.02
N SER A 104 4.43 -6.35 -21.14
CA SER A 104 3.72 -6.35 -22.43
C SER A 104 3.20 -4.97 -22.80
N PRO A 105 3.52 -4.46 -24.00
CA PRO A 105 3.14 -3.11 -24.39
C PRO A 105 1.66 -2.98 -24.77
N GLY A 106 1.13 -1.77 -24.60
CA GLY A 106 -0.24 -1.41 -24.97
C GLY A 106 -0.44 -1.14 -26.46
N GLY A 107 -1.70 -1.19 -26.91
CA GLY A 107 -2.09 -0.94 -28.30
C GLY A 107 -1.33 -1.80 -29.31
N ASP A 108 -0.85 -1.15 -30.37
CA ASP A 108 0.08 -1.67 -31.38
C ASP A 108 1.55 -1.26 -31.09
N GLY A 109 1.85 -0.86 -29.84
CA GLY A 109 3.16 -0.41 -29.40
C GLY A 109 4.19 -1.52 -29.22
N ASP A 110 5.44 -1.11 -28.99
CA ASP A 110 6.62 -1.96 -28.78
C ASP A 110 7.34 -1.63 -27.45
N SER A 111 8.52 -2.22 -27.20
CA SER A 111 9.27 -2.04 -25.95
C SER A 111 9.71 -0.60 -25.66
N SER A 112 9.65 0.33 -26.63
CA SER A 112 10.01 1.74 -26.41
C SER A 112 9.23 2.37 -25.26
N MET A 113 7.98 1.96 -25.02
CA MET A 113 7.18 2.48 -23.91
C MET A 113 7.73 2.17 -22.52
N PHE A 114 8.59 1.16 -22.40
CA PHE A 114 9.24 0.79 -21.13
C PHE A 114 10.73 1.16 -21.10
N THR A 115 11.33 1.40 -22.26
CA THR A 115 12.78 1.57 -22.41
C THR A 115 13.20 3.00 -22.72
N ASP A 116 12.29 3.84 -23.21
CA ASP A 116 12.54 5.27 -23.33
C ASP A 116 12.43 5.95 -21.95
N SER A 117 13.33 6.91 -21.70
CA SER A 117 13.37 7.66 -20.44
C SER A 117 12.09 8.48 -20.27
N VAL A 118 11.40 8.28 -19.13
CA VAL A 118 10.29 9.14 -18.71
C VAL A 118 10.85 10.41 -18.06
N MET A 119 9.99 11.42 -17.86
CA MET A 119 10.34 12.78 -17.39
C MET A 119 11.18 12.84 -16.08
N ALA A 120 11.35 11.72 -15.37
CA ALA A 120 12.16 11.55 -14.15
C ALA A 120 13.58 10.98 -14.38
N GLY A 121 14.01 10.75 -15.62
CA GLY A 121 15.41 10.43 -15.97
C GLY A 121 15.76 8.95 -16.10
N ALA A 122 14.98 8.03 -15.54
CA ALA A 122 15.10 6.58 -15.73
C ALA A 122 13.94 6.03 -16.61
N SER A 123 14.16 4.93 -17.33
CA SER A 123 13.09 4.20 -18.03
C SER A 123 12.25 3.36 -17.06
N VAL A 124 11.08 2.88 -17.47
CA VAL A 124 10.25 1.98 -16.63
C VAL A 124 11.02 0.69 -16.30
N ALA A 125 11.67 0.10 -17.30
CA ALA A 125 12.49 -1.09 -17.11
C ALA A 125 13.62 -0.87 -16.09
N GLU A 126 14.27 0.30 -16.11
CA GLU A 126 15.29 0.68 -15.12
C GLU A 126 14.70 0.85 -13.72
N ARG A 127 13.46 1.36 -13.59
CA ARG A 127 12.79 1.45 -12.29
C ARG A 127 12.53 0.08 -11.65
N PHE A 128 12.09 -0.90 -12.44
CA PHE A 128 11.92 -2.28 -11.97
C PHE A 128 13.27 -2.94 -11.62
N ALA A 129 14.29 -2.72 -12.45
CA ALA A 129 15.65 -3.17 -12.15
C ALA A 129 16.17 -2.63 -10.82
N ASN A 130 15.99 -1.34 -10.56
CA ASN A 130 16.38 -0.69 -9.32
C ASN A 130 15.56 -1.17 -8.11
N ALA A 131 14.36 -1.71 -8.34
CA ALA A 131 13.50 -2.29 -7.31
C ALA A 131 13.78 -3.78 -7.06
N GLY A 132 14.88 -4.33 -7.59
CA GLY A 132 15.29 -5.71 -7.33
C GLY A 132 14.70 -6.76 -8.28
N PHE A 133 13.99 -6.36 -9.34
CA PHE A 133 13.47 -7.28 -10.35
C PHE A 133 14.35 -7.31 -11.59
N ASN A 134 14.56 -8.48 -12.20
CA ASN A 134 14.91 -8.47 -13.61
C ASN A 134 13.72 -7.89 -14.39
N ALA A 135 13.95 -6.86 -15.20
CA ALA A 135 12.90 -6.29 -16.03
C ALA A 135 13.12 -6.70 -17.48
N VAL A 136 12.12 -7.34 -18.09
CA VAL A 136 12.18 -7.80 -19.49
C VAL A 136 11.24 -6.94 -20.33
N ALA A 137 11.83 -6.23 -21.29
CA ALA A 137 11.10 -5.49 -22.30
C ALA A 137 11.30 -6.19 -23.66
N TYR A 138 10.21 -6.37 -24.41
CA TYR A 138 10.26 -7.05 -25.71
C TYR A 138 9.38 -6.35 -26.73
N ASP A 139 9.67 -6.60 -28.01
CA ASP A 139 8.84 -6.12 -29.11
C ASP A 139 7.94 -7.30 -29.57
N PRO A 140 6.60 -7.17 -29.52
CA PRO A 140 5.71 -8.18 -30.10
C PRO A 140 5.97 -8.41 -31.59
N GLU A 141 5.50 -9.55 -32.11
CA GLU A 141 5.73 -9.91 -33.51
C GLU A 141 5.22 -8.82 -34.48
N GLY A 142 6.03 -8.45 -35.46
CA GLY A 142 5.70 -7.38 -36.40
C GLY A 142 5.89 -5.95 -35.89
N ARG A 143 6.31 -5.77 -34.63
CA ARG A 143 6.53 -4.46 -33.99
C ARG A 143 8.00 -4.17 -33.73
N GLY A 144 8.35 -2.88 -33.62
CA GLY A 144 9.69 -2.42 -33.26
C GLY A 144 10.82 -3.09 -34.05
N LYS A 145 11.74 -3.74 -33.33
CA LYS A 145 12.89 -4.50 -33.86
C LYS A 145 12.54 -5.95 -34.21
N SER A 146 11.41 -6.46 -33.75
CA SER A 146 10.92 -7.82 -34.06
C SER A 146 10.63 -7.99 -35.54
N LYS A 147 10.71 -9.23 -36.01
CA LYS A 147 10.34 -9.63 -37.37
C LYS A 147 8.91 -10.16 -37.36
N GLY A 148 8.45 -10.64 -38.52
CA GLY A 148 7.12 -11.20 -38.67
C GLY A 148 6.08 -10.20 -39.13
N THR A 149 4.82 -10.58 -38.95
CA THR A 149 3.65 -9.75 -39.32
C THR A 149 2.81 -9.52 -38.07
N GLU A 150 2.39 -8.28 -37.88
CA GLU A 150 1.50 -7.90 -36.78
C GLU A 150 0.24 -8.78 -36.77
N ASN A 151 -0.12 -9.27 -35.58
CA ASN A 151 -1.32 -10.09 -35.36
C ASN A 151 -2.27 -9.45 -34.33
N TRP A 152 -2.04 -8.21 -33.91
CA TRP A 152 -2.85 -7.46 -32.94
C TRP A 152 -3.19 -8.28 -31.69
N ASN A 153 -2.16 -8.89 -31.08
CA ASN A 153 -2.27 -9.68 -29.85
C ASN A 153 -3.09 -10.98 -29.95
N GLY A 154 -3.39 -11.48 -31.15
CA GLY A 154 -4.01 -12.80 -31.33
C GLY A 154 -3.03 -13.95 -31.03
N PHE A 155 -3.41 -15.18 -31.39
CA PHE A 155 -2.72 -16.39 -30.94
C PHE A 155 -1.23 -16.41 -31.30
N ILE A 156 -0.84 -15.94 -32.49
CA ILE A 156 0.58 -15.87 -32.88
C ILE A 156 1.40 -14.97 -31.96
N GLY A 157 0.83 -13.83 -31.55
CA GLY A 157 1.50 -12.91 -30.62
C GLY A 157 1.63 -13.50 -29.22
N GLN A 158 0.58 -14.20 -28.76
CA GLN A 158 0.57 -14.91 -27.48
C GLN A 158 1.61 -16.04 -27.46
N ASP A 159 1.69 -16.85 -28.52
CA ASP A 159 2.73 -17.89 -28.66
C ASP A 159 4.13 -17.26 -28.59
N GLY A 160 4.30 -16.10 -29.23
CA GLY A 160 5.53 -15.32 -29.16
C GLY A 160 5.91 -14.93 -27.73
N LEU A 161 4.97 -14.44 -26.93
CA LEU A 161 5.18 -14.15 -25.51
C LEU A 161 5.50 -15.43 -24.72
N TYR A 162 4.79 -16.53 -24.97
CA TYR A 162 5.08 -17.81 -24.33
C TYR A 162 6.53 -18.27 -24.57
N TYR A 163 7.02 -18.24 -25.82
CA TYR A 163 8.41 -18.61 -26.11
C TYR A 163 9.44 -17.63 -25.52
N ILE A 164 9.09 -16.35 -25.37
CA ILE A 164 9.93 -15.39 -24.64
C ILE A 164 9.97 -15.77 -23.16
N THR A 165 8.84 -16.11 -22.55
CA THR A 165 8.76 -16.49 -21.13
C THR A 165 9.58 -17.75 -20.85
N GLU A 166 9.43 -18.79 -21.67
CA GLU A 166 10.26 -20.01 -21.58
C GLU A 166 11.76 -19.67 -21.74
N PHE A 167 12.10 -18.75 -22.65
CA PHE A 167 13.50 -18.35 -22.84
C PHE A 167 14.05 -17.68 -21.59
N ILE A 168 13.28 -16.74 -21.02
CA ILE A 168 13.65 -16.02 -19.80
C ILE A 168 13.78 -16.99 -18.62
N ASP A 169 12.84 -17.91 -18.44
CA ASP A 169 12.88 -18.96 -17.41
C ASP A 169 14.15 -19.84 -17.51
N SER A 170 14.65 -20.05 -18.73
CA SER A 170 15.87 -20.84 -18.94
C SER A 170 17.17 -20.13 -18.52
N LEU A 171 17.12 -18.83 -18.21
CA LEU A 171 18.29 -18.04 -17.83
C LEU A 171 18.64 -18.27 -16.35
N PRO A 172 19.92 -18.52 -16.01
CA PRO A 172 20.33 -18.82 -14.64
C PRO A 172 20.16 -17.65 -13.66
N GLU A 173 19.96 -16.43 -14.16
CA GLU A 173 19.68 -15.22 -13.37
C GLU A 173 18.20 -15.01 -13.04
N VAL A 174 17.30 -15.91 -13.42
CA VAL A 174 15.85 -15.81 -13.21
C VAL A 174 15.37 -16.82 -12.17
N SER A 175 14.54 -16.39 -11.23
CA SER A 175 13.89 -17.26 -10.22
C SER A 175 12.43 -17.56 -10.56
N ASP A 176 11.57 -16.54 -10.43
CA ASP A 176 10.13 -16.60 -10.70
C ASP A 176 9.77 -15.54 -11.74
N ILE A 177 8.69 -15.75 -12.50
CA ILE A 177 8.26 -14.84 -13.56
C ILE A 177 6.84 -14.32 -13.32
N GLY A 178 6.66 -13.00 -13.40
CA GLY A 178 5.36 -12.33 -13.39
C GLY A 178 5.12 -11.55 -14.68
N TYR A 179 3.86 -11.43 -15.10
CA TYR A 179 3.49 -10.53 -16.19
C TYR A 179 3.03 -9.18 -15.69
N LEU A 180 3.46 -8.13 -16.39
CA LEU A 180 2.93 -6.78 -16.27
C LEU A 180 2.43 -6.34 -17.63
N THR A 181 1.20 -5.83 -17.69
CA THR A 181 0.62 -5.34 -18.94
C THR A 181 0.09 -3.92 -18.80
N GLN A 182 0.10 -3.20 -19.91
CA GLN A 182 -0.55 -1.91 -20.03
C GLN A 182 -1.56 -1.94 -21.16
N SER A 183 -2.75 -1.40 -20.91
CA SER A 183 -3.77 -1.22 -21.94
C SER A 183 -4.00 -2.54 -22.71
N TYR A 184 -4.05 -2.51 -24.04
CA TYR A 184 -4.30 -3.69 -24.86
C TYR A 184 -3.27 -4.82 -24.74
N GLY A 185 -2.13 -4.59 -24.08
CA GLY A 185 -1.15 -5.63 -23.76
C GLY A 185 -1.73 -6.77 -22.91
N VAL A 186 -2.82 -6.51 -22.15
CA VAL A 186 -3.51 -7.52 -21.34
C VAL A 186 -3.87 -8.77 -22.13
N VAL A 187 -4.25 -8.61 -23.42
CA VAL A 187 -4.66 -9.72 -24.29
C VAL A 187 -3.52 -10.72 -24.53
N LEU A 188 -2.27 -10.24 -24.64
CA LEU A 188 -1.11 -11.11 -24.81
C LEU A 188 -0.92 -11.99 -23.57
N ALA A 189 -0.79 -11.37 -22.40
CA ALA A 189 -0.51 -12.10 -21.17
C ALA A 189 -1.68 -12.99 -20.74
N SER A 190 -2.93 -12.50 -20.85
CA SER A 190 -4.12 -13.29 -20.54
C SER A 190 -4.22 -14.52 -21.44
N GLY A 191 -3.94 -14.36 -22.73
CA GLY A 191 -3.98 -15.44 -23.70
C GLY A 191 -2.92 -16.51 -23.39
N VAL A 192 -1.71 -16.09 -22.98
CA VAL A 192 -0.66 -17.02 -22.56
C VAL A 192 -1.10 -17.80 -21.32
N LEU A 193 -1.55 -17.13 -20.26
CA LEU A 193 -1.97 -17.79 -19.03
C LEU A 193 -3.13 -18.79 -19.23
N ALA A 194 -4.08 -18.47 -20.11
CA ALA A 194 -5.20 -19.36 -20.41
C ALA A 194 -4.81 -20.56 -21.29
N ARG A 195 -3.88 -20.38 -22.23
CA ARG A 195 -3.51 -21.41 -23.21
C ARG A 195 -2.36 -22.30 -22.76
N TYR A 196 -1.49 -21.76 -21.91
CA TYR A 196 -0.31 -22.41 -21.35
C TYR A 196 -0.37 -22.38 -19.80
N PRO A 197 -1.35 -23.07 -19.19
CA PRO A 197 -1.61 -22.96 -17.74
C PRO A 197 -0.51 -23.52 -16.84
N ASN A 198 0.43 -24.33 -17.36
CA ASN A 198 1.62 -24.76 -16.62
C ASN A 198 2.89 -24.01 -17.06
N GLY A 199 2.73 -22.88 -17.76
CA GLY A 199 3.86 -22.04 -18.13
C GLY A 199 4.53 -21.39 -16.90
N PRO A 200 5.73 -20.80 -17.07
CA PRO A 200 6.53 -20.30 -15.94
C PRO A 200 5.96 -19.08 -15.21
N ALA A 201 5.04 -18.34 -15.84
CA ALA A 201 4.51 -17.12 -15.27
C ALA A 201 3.50 -17.40 -14.15
N ILE A 202 3.77 -16.87 -12.96
CA ILE A 202 3.04 -17.18 -11.73
C ILE A 202 1.98 -16.15 -11.34
N PHE A 203 1.89 -14.99 -12.01
CA PHE A 203 0.81 -14.02 -11.83
C PHE A 203 0.71 -13.03 -13.00
N LEU A 204 -0.37 -12.23 -13.02
CA LEU A 204 -0.57 -11.10 -13.93
C LEU A 204 -0.99 -9.83 -13.18
N ILE A 205 -0.25 -8.74 -13.42
CA ILE A 205 -0.64 -7.35 -13.11
C ILE A 205 -1.04 -6.63 -14.40
N ASP A 206 -2.22 -6.03 -14.41
CA ASP A 206 -2.82 -5.38 -15.58
C ASP A 206 -3.27 -3.96 -15.24
N TRP A 207 -2.81 -2.97 -16.01
CA TRP A 207 -3.26 -1.59 -15.88
C TRP A 207 -4.16 -1.20 -17.04
N GLU A 208 -5.43 -0.96 -16.69
CA GLU A 208 -6.47 -0.40 -17.56
C GLU A 208 -6.66 -1.14 -18.89
N GLY A 209 -6.39 -2.44 -18.94
CA GLY A 209 -6.63 -3.25 -20.12
C GLY A 209 -8.11 -3.27 -20.55
N PRO A 210 -8.44 -3.10 -21.84
CA PRO A 210 -9.77 -3.42 -22.35
C PRO A 210 -9.94 -4.95 -22.40
N VAL A 211 -11.11 -5.47 -22.04
CA VAL A 211 -11.23 -6.91 -21.77
C VAL A 211 -12.07 -7.67 -22.77
N ASN A 212 -12.96 -6.99 -23.48
CA ASN A 212 -13.75 -7.58 -24.55
C ASN A 212 -13.81 -6.70 -25.78
N LYS A 213 -14.41 -7.22 -26.85
CA LYS A 213 -14.54 -6.50 -28.13
C LYS A 213 -15.31 -5.19 -28.03
N ASN A 214 -16.20 -5.01 -27.06
CA ASN A 214 -16.86 -3.72 -26.87
C ASN A 214 -15.84 -2.68 -26.44
N ASP A 215 -14.99 -2.98 -25.46
CA ASP A 215 -13.99 -2.05 -24.93
C ASP A 215 -12.94 -1.67 -25.97
N VAL A 216 -12.43 -2.68 -26.69
CA VAL A 216 -11.37 -2.50 -27.70
C VAL A 216 -11.86 -1.62 -28.87
N THR A 217 -13.15 -1.68 -29.19
CA THR A 217 -13.77 -0.92 -30.30
C THR A 217 -14.49 0.36 -29.84
N GLY A 218 -14.36 0.75 -28.56
CA GLY A 218 -15.01 1.94 -28.01
C GLY A 218 -16.54 1.88 -27.98
N GLY A 219 -17.09 0.70 -27.74
CA GLY A 219 -18.51 0.37 -27.63
C GLY A 219 -19.15 -0.08 -28.95
N CYS A 220 -18.40 -0.80 -29.79
CA CYS A 220 -18.87 -1.28 -31.10
C CYS A 220 -19.43 -0.17 -32.00
N LYS A 221 -18.88 1.05 -31.89
CA LYS A 221 -19.40 2.25 -32.58
C LYS A 221 -19.12 2.26 -34.09
N GLY A 222 -18.38 1.27 -34.60
CA GLY A 222 -18.21 0.99 -36.02
C GLY A 222 -16.82 0.43 -36.30
N GLY A 223 -16.72 -0.57 -37.19
CA GLY A 223 -15.45 -1.05 -37.75
C GLY A 223 -15.20 -0.41 -39.12
N ALA A 224 -13.97 -0.55 -39.62
CA ALA A 224 -13.59 -0.16 -40.96
C ALA A 224 -14.58 -0.71 -42.03
N GLU A 225 -14.86 0.06 -43.08
CA GLU A 225 -15.81 -0.35 -44.13
C GLU A 225 -15.23 -1.47 -45.02
N SER A 226 -13.90 -1.67 -44.96
CA SER A 226 -13.15 -2.69 -45.68
C SER A 226 -11.95 -3.19 -44.88
N ILE A 227 -11.46 -4.39 -45.22
CA ILE A 227 -10.27 -4.99 -44.57
C ILE A 227 -9.03 -4.11 -44.81
N GLU A 228 -8.94 -3.45 -45.96
CA GLU A 228 -7.82 -2.59 -46.32
C GLU A 228 -7.73 -1.31 -45.46
N GLU A 229 -8.80 -0.95 -44.76
CA GLU A 229 -8.88 0.22 -43.88
C GLU A 229 -8.60 -0.13 -42.41
N GLN A 230 -8.46 -1.41 -42.07
CA GLN A 230 -8.12 -1.85 -40.70
C GLN A 230 -6.65 -1.56 -40.43
N THR A 231 -6.41 -0.67 -39.47
CA THR A 231 -5.07 -0.26 -39.03
C THR A 231 -4.74 -0.74 -37.63
N GLY A 232 -5.76 -1.15 -36.85
CA GLY A 232 -5.59 -1.75 -35.54
C GLY A 232 -6.80 -2.57 -35.10
N PRO A 233 -6.72 -3.19 -33.91
CA PRO A 233 -7.78 -4.06 -33.38
C PRO A 233 -9.11 -3.34 -33.20
N GLY A 234 -9.10 -2.04 -32.88
CA GLY A 234 -10.31 -1.22 -32.74
C GLY A 234 -11.09 -0.99 -34.04
N ASP A 235 -10.47 -1.25 -35.21
CA ASP A 235 -11.12 -1.11 -36.52
C ASP A 235 -11.92 -2.36 -36.92
N HIS A 236 -11.84 -3.44 -36.16
CA HIS A 236 -12.57 -4.67 -36.43
C HIS A 236 -14.04 -4.58 -36.00
N SER A 237 -14.91 -5.24 -36.76
CA SER A 237 -16.32 -5.38 -36.39
C SER A 237 -16.46 -6.27 -35.15
N CYS A 238 -17.23 -5.84 -34.15
CA CYS A 238 -17.59 -6.69 -33.00
C CYS A 238 -18.36 -7.98 -33.38
N ARG A 239 -18.80 -8.11 -34.63
CA ARG A 239 -19.44 -9.35 -35.13
C ARG A 239 -18.46 -10.34 -35.74
N ASP A 240 -17.18 -9.97 -35.81
CA ASP A 240 -16.11 -10.83 -36.32
C ASP A 240 -15.68 -11.80 -35.22
N GLU A 241 -16.53 -12.78 -34.92
CA GLU A 241 -16.29 -13.71 -33.80
C GLU A 241 -15.01 -14.55 -34.02
N GLU A 242 -14.60 -14.79 -35.27
CA GLU A 242 -13.35 -15.50 -35.56
C GLU A 242 -12.14 -14.67 -35.15
N PHE A 243 -12.16 -13.36 -35.41
CA PHE A 243 -11.14 -12.43 -34.95
C PHE A 243 -11.12 -12.27 -33.42
N TRP A 244 -12.28 -12.14 -32.79
CA TRP A 244 -12.37 -11.88 -31.34
C TRP A 244 -12.13 -13.12 -30.49
N LEU A 245 -12.31 -14.33 -31.04
CA LEU A 245 -12.03 -15.60 -30.34
C LEU A 245 -10.60 -15.65 -29.76
N GLU A 246 -9.65 -14.99 -30.40
CA GLU A 246 -8.25 -14.96 -29.96
C GLU A 246 -7.85 -13.67 -29.22
N ARG A 247 -8.79 -12.74 -28.95
CA ARG A 247 -8.48 -11.36 -28.50
C ARG A 247 -9.35 -10.80 -27.36
N GLU A 248 -10.17 -11.63 -26.70
CA GLU A 248 -10.99 -11.20 -25.55
C GLU A 248 -10.35 -11.66 -24.23
N ALA A 249 -9.69 -10.74 -23.52
CA ALA A 249 -9.03 -11.02 -22.24
C ALA A 249 -10.02 -11.52 -21.17
N GLU A 250 -11.28 -11.05 -21.20
CA GLU A 250 -12.36 -11.51 -20.32
C GLU A 250 -12.60 -13.02 -20.48
N VAL A 251 -12.54 -13.53 -21.72
CA VAL A 251 -12.72 -14.97 -22.01
C VAL A 251 -11.53 -15.78 -21.52
N PHE A 252 -10.32 -15.25 -21.70
CA PHE A 252 -9.10 -15.89 -21.19
C PHE A 252 -9.04 -15.88 -19.66
N GLY A 253 -9.52 -14.81 -19.01
CA GLY A 253 -9.54 -14.65 -17.56
C GLY A 253 -10.26 -15.76 -16.81
N LEU A 254 -11.27 -16.38 -17.43
CA LEU A 254 -11.99 -17.53 -16.87
C LEU A 254 -11.09 -18.73 -16.56
N GLU A 255 -9.94 -18.82 -17.24
CA GLU A 255 -9.02 -19.95 -17.17
C GLU A 255 -7.77 -19.66 -16.34
N PHE A 256 -7.63 -18.47 -15.73
CA PHE A 256 -6.47 -18.15 -14.91
C PHE A 256 -6.41 -19.05 -13.68
N GLU A 257 -5.33 -19.83 -13.57
CA GLU A 257 -5.03 -20.64 -12.37
C GLU A 257 -4.01 -19.92 -11.47
N VAL A 258 -3.63 -18.68 -11.81
CA VAL A 258 -2.66 -17.82 -11.12
C VAL A 258 -3.33 -16.55 -10.57
N PRO A 259 -2.74 -15.88 -9.56
CA PRO A 259 -3.14 -14.55 -9.10
C PRO A 259 -3.27 -13.50 -10.21
N TYR A 260 -4.28 -12.64 -10.09
CA TYR A 260 -4.54 -11.53 -11.00
C TYR A 260 -4.78 -10.21 -10.25
N HIS A 261 -4.05 -9.16 -10.63
CA HIS A 261 -4.19 -7.83 -10.04
C HIS A 261 -4.52 -6.79 -11.12
N ARG A 262 -5.66 -6.14 -10.97
CA ARG A 262 -6.11 -5.03 -11.83
C ARG A 262 -5.79 -3.69 -11.20
N ILE A 263 -5.15 -2.81 -11.95
CA ILE A 263 -4.99 -1.40 -11.62
C ILE A 263 -5.91 -0.58 -12.52
N GLN A 264 -6.68 0.31 -11.91
CA GLN A 264 -7.68 1.15 -12.58
C GLN A 264 -7.68 2.56 -11.97
N SER A 265 -7.46 3.59 -12.79
CA SER A 265 -7.66 4.98 -12.39
C SER A 265 -9.14 5.34 -12.43
N LEU A 266 -9.53 6.34 -11.64
CA LEU A 266 -10.83 7.00 -11.75
C LEU A 266 -11.11 7.51 -13.17
N LYS A 267 -10.07 8.00 -13.84
CA LYS A 267 -10.14 8.35 -15.27
C LYS A 267 -9.31 7.38 -16.06
N ASP A 268 -9.97 6.37 -16.61
CA ASP A 268 -9.35 5.44 -17.54
C ASP A 268 -8.73 6.21 -18.72
N HIS A 269 -7.53 5.79 -19.14
CA HIS A 269 -6.77 6.42 -20.20
C HIS A 269 -7.45 6.35 -21.58
N VAL A 270 -8.41 5.42 -21.78
CA VAL A 270 -9.15 5.23 -23.03
C VAL A 270 -10.65 5.07 -22.82
N GLN A 271 -11.08 4.27 -21.83
CA GLN A 271 -12.47 3.89 -21.62
C GLN A 271 -13.30 5.02 -20.98
N PRO A 272 -14.61 5.07 -21.27
CA PRO A 272 -15.48 6.13 -20.74
C PRO A 272 -15.88 5.91 -19.26
N ASP A 273 -15.71 4.70 -18.76
CA ASP A 273 -16.12 4.21 -17.44
C ASP A 273 -15.20 3.05 -17.01
N ALA A 274 -15.33 2.59 -15.77
CA ALA A 274 -14.54 1.50 -15.17
C ALA A 274 -15.17 0.11 -15.37
N SER A 275 -16.13 -0.04 -16.29
CA SER A 275 -16.85 -1.31 -16.48
C SER A 275 -15.92 -2.46 -16.90
N ASN A 276 -14.91 -2.17 -17.72
CA ASN A 276 -13.86 -3.12 -18.12
C ASN A 276 -13.11 -3.73 -16.92
N ALA A 277 -12.83 -2.95 -15.87
CA ALA A 277 -12.18 -3.46 -14.66
C ALA A 277 -13.10 -4.40 -13.87
N VAL A 278 -14.38 -4.03 -13.73
CA VAL A 278 -15.39 -4.85 -13.06
C VAL A 278 -15.59 -6.17 -13.80
N ASP A 279 -15.72 -6.12 -15.13
CA ASP A 279 -15.91 -7.30 -15.96
C ASP A 279 -14.70 -8.25 -15.86
N MET A 280 -13.47 -7.71 -15.86
CA MET A 280 -12.26 -8.53 -15.72
C MET A 280 -12.15 -9.21 -14.35
N ILE A 281 -12.40 -8.46 -13.27
CA ILE A 281 -12.38 -9.03 -11.92
C ILE A 281 -13.44 -10.10 -11.80
N LEU A 282 -14.66 -9.85 -12.27
CA LEU A 282 -15.73 -10.84 -12.27
C LEU A 282 -15.36 -12.09 -13.06
N ALA A 283 -14.73 -11.93 -14.23
CA ALA A 283 -14.31 -13.05 -15.08
C ALA A 283 -13.19 -13.89 -14.44
N THR A 284 -12.22 -13.26 -13.79
CA THR A 284 -11.03 -13.95 -13.25
C THR A 284 -11.26 -14.56 -11.87
N THR A 285 -12.05 -13.91 -11.02
CA THR A 285 -12.23 -14.30 -9.61
C THR A 285 -12.78 -15.71 -9.49
N HIS A 286 -12.18 -16.55 -8.64
CA HIS A 286 -12.64 -17.91 -8.43
C HIS A 286 -14.12 -17.96 -8.03
N THR A 287 -14.86 -18.92 -8.59
CA THR A 287 -16.30 -19.13 -8.30
C THR A 287 -16.65 -19.26 -6.81
N GLN A 288 -15.70 -19.68 -5.97
CA GLN A 288 -15.87 -19.76 -4.51
C GLN A 288 -16.09 -18.39 -3.84
N TYR A 289 -15.61 -17.31 -4.47
CA TYR A 289 -15.75 -15.94 -4.01
C TYR A 289 -16.87 -15.18 -4.77
N GLY A 290 -17.63 -15.88 -5.62
CA GLY A 290 -18.74 -15.31 -6.38
C GLY A 290 -18.40 -14.83 -7.79
N GLY A 291 -17.16 -15.02 -8.24
CA GLY A 291 -16.75 -14.76 -9.63
C GLY A 291 -17.07 -15.89 -10.61
N ASN A 292 -16.51 -15.81 -11.81
CA ASN A 292 -16.72 -16.78 -12.90
C ASN A 292 -15.49 -17.61 -13.25
N GLY A 293 -14.32 -17.27 -12.70
CA GLY A 293 -13.04 -17.84 -13.09
C GLY A 293 -12.49 -18.86 -12.11
N LYS A 294 -11.16 -19.01 -12.18
CA LYS A 294 -10.38 -19.99 -11.40
C LYS A 294 -9.25 -19.37 -10.60
N SER A 295 -9.05 -18.05 -10.69
CA SER A 295 -7.89 -17.40 -10.09
C SER A 295 -7.98 -17.47 -8.56
N PRO A 296 -6.95 -17.99 -7.87
CA PRO A 296 -6.97 -18.12 -6.41
C PRO A 296 -6.97 -16.77 -5.70
N TYR A 297 -6.55 -15.72 -6.40
CA TYR A 297 -6.44 -14.36 -5.88
C TYR A 297 -6.76 -13.36 -6.99
N THR A 298 -7.69 -12.46 -6.70
CA THR A 298 -7.99 -11.31 -7.54
C THR A 298 -8.00 -10.04 -6.73
N ARG A 299 -7.51 -8.94 -7.28
CA ARG A 299 -7.60 -7.63 -6.59
C ARG A 299 -7.76 -6.50 -7.59
N LEU A 300 -8.58 -5.52 -7.23
CA LEU A 300 -8.72 -4.24 -7.93
C LEU A 300 -8.07 -3.15 -7.07
N ASN A 301 -7.05 -2.47 -7.58
CA ASN A 301 -6.26 -1.48 -6.84
C ASN A 301 -5.90 -2.00 -5.44
N ASP A 302 -6.22 -1.23 -4.40
CA ASP A 302 -6.00 -1.56 -2.99
C ASP A 302 -7.28 -2.07 -2.30
N PHE A 303 -8.37 -2.31 -3.03
CA PHE A 303 -9.59 -2.90 -2.46
C PHE A 303 -9.35 -4.31 -1.94
N GLU A 304 -10.29 -4.80 -1.12
CA GLU A 304 -10.24 -6.14 -0.55
C GLU A 304 -10.07 -7.23 -1.62
N PRO A 305 -9.09 -8.15 -1.46
CA PRO A 305 -8.92 -9.27 -2.37
C PRO A 305 -10.18 -10.13 -2.52
N ASN A 306 -10.34 -10.72 -3.70
CA ASN A 306 -11.44 -11.62 -4.07
C ASN A 306 -12.83 -10.99 -3.92
N THR A 307 -12.90 -9.66 -4.00
CA THR A 307 -14.15 -8.90 -3.99
C THR A 307 -14.75 -8.83 -5.38
N ILE A 308 -16.07 -9.08 -5.47
CA ILE A 308 -16.84 -8.84 -6.69
C ILE A 308 -17.46 -7.45 -6.61
N PHE A 309 -17.13 -6.63 -7.61
CA PHE A 309 -17.56 -5.24 -7.66
C PHE A 309 -18.82 -5.04 -8.49
N SER A 310 -19.43 -3.88 -8.29
CA SER A 310 -20.53 -3.34 -9.08
C SER A 310 -20.05 -2.05 -9.75
N LEU A 311 -20.81 -1.53 -10.73
CA LEU A 311 -20.39 -0.34 -11.49
C LEU A 311 -20.34 0.96 -10.66
N ASP A 312 -20.86 0.94 -9.44
CA ASP A 312 -20.75 2.05 -8.48
C ASP A 312 -19.33 2.22 -7.92
N ILE A 313 -18.42 1.28 -8.18
CA ILE A 313 -17.01 1.35 -7.75
C ILE A 313 -16.29 2.61 -8.24
N GLU A 314 -16.75 3.25 -9.31
CA GLU A 314 -16.21 4.52 -9.79
C GLU A 314 -16.22 5.63 -8.75
N GLU A 315 -17.18 5.61 -7.81
CA GLU A 315 -17.23 6.61 -6.74
C GLU A 315 -16.09 6.44 -5.71
N GLU A 316 -15.45 5.27 -5.71
CA GLU A 316 -14.38 4.88 -4.80
C GLU A 316 -13.00 4.86 -5.47
N LEU A 317 -12.94 4.87 -6.80
CA LEU A 317 -11.67 4.95 -7.54
C LEU A 317 -11.01 6.31 -7.35
N THR A 318 -9.69 6.31 -7.23
CA THR A 318 -8.85 7.50 -7.19
C THR A 318 -8.07 7.66 -8.49
N GLU A 319 -7.62 8.89 -8.78
CA GLU A 319 -6.76 9.14 -9.93
C GLU A 319 -5.35 8.64 -9.63
N ASN A 320 -4.84 7.68 -10.41
CA ASN A 320 -3.55 7.03 -10.13
C ASN A 320 -2.62 6.88 -11.35
N ASP A 321 -2.95 7.48 -12.50
CA ASP A 321 -2.15 7.35 -13.74
C ASP A 321 -0.68 7.79 -13.56
N LYS A 322 -0.43 8.77 -12.68
CA LYS A 322 0.92 9.26 -12.38
C LYS A 322 1.76 8.29 -11.55
N GLU A 323 1.11 7.47 -10.73
CA GLU A 323 1.71 6.58 -9.74
C GLU A 323 1.66 5.11 -10.18
N LYS A 324 1.04 4.81 -11.33
CA LYS A 324 0.79 3.45 -11.80
C LYS A 324 2.02 2.53 -11.79
N TYR A 325 3.21 3.04 -12.10
CA TYR A 325 4.43 2.24 -12.09
C TYR A 325 4.92 1.93 -10.69
N ASP A 326 4.73 2.85 -9.73
CA ASP A 326 5.03 2.59 -8.31
C ASP A 326 4.04 1.57 -7.76
N MET A 327 2.75 1.69 -8.11
CA MET A 327 1.75 0.69 -7.76
C MET A 327 2.10 -0.69 -8.35
N MET A 328 2.49 -0.76 -9.63
CA MET A 328 2.88 -2.01 -10.27
C MET A 328 4.10 -2.66 -9.61
N ILE A 329 5.12 -1.87 -9.23
CA ILE A 329 6.30 -2.37 -8.51
C ILE A 329 5.87 -2.97 -7.16
N ARG A 330 5.08 -2.21 -6.38
CA ARG A 330 4.57 -2.67 -5.08
C ARG A 330 3.75 -3.96 -5.18
N TYR A 331 2.88 -4.06 -6.19
CA TYR A 331 2.07 -5.26 -6.38
C TYR A 331 2.88 -6.44 -6.92
N ALA A 332 3.91 -6.20 -7.74
CA ALA A 332 4.82 -7.25 -8.17
C ALA A 332 5.55 -7.85 -6.97
N ASP A 333 6.06 -7.01 -6.10
CA ASP A 333 6.76 -7.40 -4.87
C ASP A 333 5.87 -8.30 -3.99
N TYR A 334 4.67 -7.81 -3.65
CA TYR A 334 3.68 -8.58 -2.88
C TYR A 334 3.35 -9.94 -3.52
N LEU A 335 3.16 -10.00 -4.84
CA LEU A 335 2.79 -11.24 -5.51
C LEU A 335 3.96 -12.23 -5.62
N PHE A 336 5.20 -11.76 -5.76
CA PHE A 336 6.38 -12.62 -5.68
C PHE A 336 6.61 -13.14 -4.26
N GLU A 337 6.41 -12.31 -3.25
CA GLU A 337 6.53 -12.74 -1.84
C GLU A 337 5.48 -13.82 -1.50
N GLU A 338 4.22 -13.61 -1.88
CA GLU A 338 3.13 -14.51 -1.52
C GLU A 338 3.07 -15.79 -2.40
N TYR A 339 3.43 -15.70 -3.68
CA TYR A 339 3.23 -16.78 -4.66
C TYR A 339 4.50 -17.30 -5.34
N GLY A 340 5.65 -16.68 -5.10
CA GLY A 340 6.95 -17.12 -5.63
C GLY A 340 7.45 -18.42 -5.01
N SER A 341 8.44 -19.03 -5.65
CA SER A 341 9.11 -20.24 -5.16
C SER A 341 10.02 -20.00 -3.95
N GLY A 342 10.25 -18.73 -3.59
CA GLY A 342 11.16 -18.32 -2.52
C GLY A 342 12.64 -18.50 -2.88
N GLU A 343 12.97 -18.93 -4.11
CA GLU A 343 14.34 -19.07 -4.62
C GLU A 343 14.83 -17.77 -5.26
N GLY A 344 14.83 -16.69 -4.50
CA GLY A 344 15.27 -15.39 -4.95
C GLY A 344 14.74 -14.41 -3.93
N GLU A 345 15.50 -14.18 -2.86
CA GLU A 345 15.21 -13.08 -1.94
C GLU A 345 15.23 -11.81 -2.77
N VAL A 346 14.03 -11.33 -3.12
CA VAL A 346 13.83 -9.93 -3.46
C VAL A 346 14.23 -9.21 -2.19
N MET A 347 15.38 -8.56 -2.22
CA MET A 347 15.70 -7.62 -1.16
C MET A 347 14.67 -6.51 -1.28
N ASP A 348 13.64 -6.58 -0.44
CA ASP A 348 12.90 -5.39 -0.04
C ASP A 348 13.94 -4.39 0.46
N PRO A 349 14.09 -3.22 -0.18
CA PRO A 349 15.02 -2.22 0.31
C PRO A 349 14.64 -1.69 1.70
N HIS A 350 13.40 -1.89 2.19
CA HIS A 350 12.83 -1.14 3.33
C HIS A 350 12.05 -1.90 4.43
N LEU A 351 11.81 -3.22 4.37
CA LEU A 351 11.37 -4.01 5.54
C LEU A 351 12.43 -5.01 5.99
N GLY A 352 12.83 -4.89 7.26
CA GLY A 352 13.78 -5.78 7.90
C GLY A 352 13.20 -7.19 8.03
N GLY A 353 13.90 -8.17 7.46
CA GLY A 353 13.48 -9.57 7.47
C GLY A 353 13.34 -10.14 8.89
N THR A 354 12.47 -11.14 9.01
CA THR A 354 12.62 -12.16 10.06
C THR A 354 13.68 -13.18 9.60
N PRO A 355 14.63 -13.60 10.46
CA PRO A 355 15.84 -14.28 9.99
C PRO A 355 15.60 -15.75 9.65
N SER A 356 16.24 -16.20 8.56
CA SER A 356 16.62 -17.59 8.43
C SER A 356 17.68 -17.94 9.49
N GLU A 357 17.55 -19.11 10.11
CA GLU A 357 18.22 -19.49 11.36
C GLU A 357 19.77 -19.60 11.33
N ASP A 358 20.50 -19.18 10.29
CA ASP A 358 21.95 -19.45 10.24
C ASP A 358 22.89 -18.37 9.64
N GLU A 359 22.48 -17.13 9.34
CA GLU A 359 23.42 -16.02 9.10
C GLU A 359 23.01 -14.69 9.77
N GLU A 360 23.86 -14.20 10.68
CA GLU A 360 23.64 -13.05 11.58
C GLU A 360 23.76 -11.71 10.80
N TYR A 361 22.63 -11.13 10.35
CA TYR A 361 22.58 -9.77 9.82
C TYR A 361 22.87 -8.77 10.95
N VAL A 362 24.02 -8.09 10.88
CA VAL A 362 24.39 -7.06 11.85
C VAL A 362 23.76 -5.74 11.40
N ARG A 363 22.57 -5.40 11.93
CA ARG A 363 21.94 -4.06 11.80
C ARG A 363 22.97 -3.02 12.27
N GLU A 364 23.40 -2.11 11.38
CA GLU A 364 24.25 -1.00 11.78
C GLU A 364 23.36 0.10 12.39
N PRO A 365 23.55 0.44 13.67
CA PRO A 365 22.66 1.37 14.37
C PRO A 365 22.74 2.78 13.78
N GLY A 366 21.58 3.41 13.65
CA GLY A 366 21.42 4.80 13.23
C GLY A 366 21.51 5.78 14.41
N VAL A 367 21.38 7.07 14.10
CA VAL A 367 21.18 8.11 15.14
C VAL A 367 19.70 8.12 15.52
N VAL A 368 19.42 8.21 16.81
CA VAL A 368 18.06 8.40 17.34
C VAL A 368 17.82 9.88 17.63
N TYR A 369 16.72 10.42 17.13
CA TYR A 369 16.28 11.77 17.43
C TYR A 369 15.42 11.79 18.69
N PHE A 370 15.84 12.56 19.70
CA PHE A 370 15.08 12.77 20.93
C PHE A 370 14.29 14.07 20.88
N GLY A 371 13.01 14.02 21.24
CA GLY A 371 12.12 15.17 21.29
C GLY A 371 11.26 15.24 22.57
N LEU A 372 10.76 16.44 22.86
CA LEU A 372 9.70 16.67 23.83
C LEU A 372 8.55 17.42 23.14
N MET A 373 7.35 16.84 23.19
CA MET A 373 6.10 17.48 22.77
C MET A 373 5.38 17.97 24.01
N VAL A 374 4.87 19.19 23.94
CA VAL A 374 4.17 19.85 25.04
C VAL A 374 2.81 20.32 24.57
N HIS A 375 1.74 19.76 25.13
CA HIS A 375 0.42 20.37 25.02
C HIS A 375 0.34 21.61 25.93
N LEU A 376 0.04 22.75 25.34
CA LEU A 376 -0.32 23.97 26.06
C LEU A 376 -1.83 23.97 26.24
N GLU A 377 -2.29 23.46 27.38
CA GLU A 377 -3.71 23.18 27.66
C GLU A 377 -4.05 23.28 29.15
N GLY A 378 -5.33 23.14 29.53
CA GLY A 378 -5.75 23.10 30.94
C GLY A 378 -6.03 24.44 31.62
N TRP A 379 -5.77 25.57 30.95
CA TRP A 379 -6.01 26.93 31.48
C TRP A 379 -7.25 27.61 30.85
N PHE A 380 -8.45 27.14 31.20
CA PHE A 380 -9.72 27.52 30.54
C PHE A 380 -10.13 29.00 30.58
N ASP A 381 -9.56 29.82 31.47
CA ASP A 381 -9.90 31.25 31.62
C ASP A 381 -8.84 32.18 31.01
N GLU A 382 -7.78 31.64 30.37
CA GLU A 382 -6.64 32.43 29.92
C GLU A 382 -6.95 33.38 28.75
N VAL A 383 -7.96 33.07 27.93
CA VAL A 383 -8.39 33.87 26.77
C VAL A 383 -8.72 35.32 27.16
N ASP A 384 -9.31 35.51 28.33
CA ASP A 384 -9.75 36.81 28.85
C ASP A 384 -8.98 37.26 30.10
N ASN A 385 -7.99 36.49 30.56
CA ASN A 385 -7.25 36.72 31.80
C ASN A 385 -5.74 36.73 31.59
N GLU A 386 -5.22 37.92 31.28
CA GLU A 386 -3.79 38.18 31.03
C GLU A 386 -2.87 37.67 32.15
N VAL A 387 -3.32 37.64 33.41
CA VAL A 387 -2.50 37.13 34.52
C VAL A 387 -2.35 35.62 34.47
N MET A 388 -3.40 34.90 34.11
CA MET A 388 -3.34 33.43 33.92
C MET A 388 -2.57 33.10 32.66
N PHE A 389 -2.85 33.79 31.55
CA PHE A 389 -2.11 33.65 30.30
C PHE A 389 -0.60 33.85 30.51
N ASN A 390 -0.19 34.93 31.17
CA ASN A 390 1.22 35.17 31.45
C ASN A 390 1.81 34.08 32.36
N ALA A 391 1.07 33.59 33.35
CA ALA A 391 1.57 32.50 34.20
C ALA A 391 1.83 31.21 33.38
N HIS A 392 0.89 30.83 32.51
CA HIS A 392 1.03 29.66 31.64
C HIS A 392 2.19 29.84 30.64
N MET A 393 2.27 30.98 29.97
CA MET A 393 3.31 31.24 28.97
C MET A 393 4.71 31.44 29.55
N GLU A 394 4.84 31.88 30.81
CA GLU A 394 6.15 31.92 31.47
C GLU A 394 6.70 30.51 31.73
N GLU A 395 5.86 29.51 32.01
CA GLU A 395 6.30 28.10 32.12
C GLU A 395 6.77 27.57 30.77
N ALA A 396 6.05 27.86 29.68
CA ALA A 396 6.48 27.49 28.33
C ALA A 396 7.84 28.12 27.96
N LYS A 397 8.05 29.39 28.32
CA LYS A 397 9.34 30.07 28.13
C LYS A 397 10.45 29.50 29.01
N GLU A 398 10.15 29.16 30.28
CA GLU A 398 11.10 28.55 31.19
C GLU A 398 11.58 27.20 30.66
N LEU A 399 10.66 26.36 30.16
CA LEU A 399 11.01 25.09 29.52
C LEU A 399 11.83 25.30 28.24
N ALA A 400 11.46 26.28 27.42
CA ALA A 400 12.22 26.64 26.21
C ALA A 400 13.66 27.06 26.56
N ASP A 401 13.84 27.90 27.59
CA ASP A 401 15.16 28.35 28.06
C ASP A 401 16.02 27.16 28.53
N ILE A 402 15.42 26.19 29.23
CA ILE A 402 16.11 24.97 29.70
C ILE A 402 16.60 24.13 28.51
N PHE A 403 15.75 23.89 27.51
CA PHE A 403 16.11 23.10 26.34
C PHE A 403 17.16 23.81 25.48
N GLU A 404 17.02 25.12 25.26
CA GLU A 404 18.01 25.91 24.52
C GLU A 404 19.39 25.90 25.18
N ALA A 405 19.44 25.96 26.50
CA ALA A 405 20.70 25.91 27.25
C ALA A 405 21.46 24.59 27.05
N ASN A 406 20.75 23.51 26.69
CA ASN A 406 21.29 22.19 26.41
C ASN A 406 21.37 21.87 24.90
N GLY A 407 21.15 22.86 24.03
CA GLY A 407 21.22 22.69 22.59
C GLY A 407 20.03 21.94 21.97
N ALA A 408 18.92 21.82 22.70
CA ALA A 408 17.70 21.15 22.28
C ALA A 408 16.58 22.14 21.92
N LYS A 409 15.52 21.61 21.31
CA LYS A 409 14.27 22.32 21.01
C LYS A 409 13.07 21.52 21.50
N VAL A 410 11.99 22.26 21.77
CA VAL A 410 10.70 21.73 22.23
C VAL A 410 9.68 21.92 21.13
N THR A 411 8.73 21.01 21.00
CA THR A 411 7.54 21.19 20.16
C THR A 411 6.37 21.59 21.07
N PHE A 412 5.80 22.78 20.87
CA PHE A 412 4.62 23.23 21.61
C PHE A 412 3.37 23.12 20.74
N GLU A 413 2.39 22.38 21.23
CA GLU A 413 1.10 22.16 20.56
C GLU A 413 0.03 22.91 21.33
N ALA A 414 -0.50 23.96 20.71
CA ALA A 414 -1.37 24.91 21.39
C ALA A 414 -2.84 24.51 21.27
N SER A 415 -3.56 24.55 22.40
CA SER A 415 -5.02 24.40 22.40
C SER A 415 -5.69 25.62 21.73
N PRO A 416 -6.96 25.51 21.31
CA PRO A 416 -7.72 26.63 20.77
C PRO A 416 -7.74 27.86 21.69
N GLU A 417 -7.85 27.64 23.00
CA GLU A 417 -7.83 28.70 24.02
C GLU A 417 -6.48 29.42 24.06
N THR A 418 -5.37 28.67 24.02
CA THR A 418 -4.03 29.28 24.03
C THR A 418 -3.76 30.07 22.76
N ILE A 419 -4.21 29.56 21.60
CA ILE A 419 -4.13 30.27 20.31
C ILE A 419 -4.91 31.59 20.37
N GLU A 420 -6.14 31.57 20.90
CA GLU A 420 -6.95 32.77 21.05
C GLU A 420 -6.33 33.76 22.05
N ALA A 421 -5.80 33.28 23.17
CA ALA A 421 -5.13 34.11 24.16
C ALA A 421 -3.89 34.82 23.59
N CYS A 422 -3.08 34.13 22.77
CA CYS A 422 -1.94 34.73 22.05
C CYS A 422 -2.37 35.77 20.99
N SER A 423 -3.62 35.73 20.52
CA SER A 423 -4.20 36.77 19.66
C SER A 423 -4.65 38.00 20.46
N ASN A 424 -5.06 37.81 21.72
CA ASN A 424 -5.57 38.85 22.60
C ASN A 424 -4.46 39.58 23.38
N PHE A 425 -3.38 38.87 23.72
CA PHE A 425 -2.27 39.35 24.54
C PHE A 425 -0.94 39.28 23.77
N ASP A 426 0.16 38.95 24.47
CA ASP A 426 1.47 38.77 23.85
C ASP A 426 1.47 37.49 23.00
N ASN A 427 1.96 37.58 21.76
CA ASN A 427 2.03 36.43 20.86
C ASN A 427 3.26 35.57 21.17
N VAL A 428 3.19 34.83 22.28
CA VAL A 428 4.29 33.98 22.78
C VAL A 428 4.54 32.78 21.85
N LEU A 429 3.52 32.26 21.18
CA LEU A 429 3.71 31.20 20.19
C LEU A 429 4.62 31.64 19.04
N LEU A 430 4.45 32.88 18.55
CA LEU A 430 5.35 33.43 17.52
C LEU A 430 6.75 33.70 18.08
N GLU A 431 6.86 34.09 19.36
CA GLU A 431 8.16 34.22 20.04
C GLU A 431 8.91 32.87 20.05
N LEU A 432 8.26 31.81 20.51
CA LEU A 432 8.82 30.45 20.58
C LEU A 432 9.17 29.92 19.18
N TYR A 433 8.30 30.14 18.18
CA TYR A 433 8.61 29.82 16.78
C TYR A 433 9.89 30.52 16.29
N ASN A 434 10.02 31.83 16.53
CA ASN A 434 11.20 32.60 16.10
C ASN A 434 12.49 32.20 16.84
N ARG A 435 12.35 31.57 18.00
CA ARG A 435 13.44 30.94 18.74
C ARG A 435 13.84 29.56 18.19
N GLY A 436 13.08 29.03 17.22
CA GLY A 436 13.33 27.75 16.55
C GLY A 436 12.66 26.56 17.22
N HIS A 437 11.69 26.78 18.11
CA HIS A 437 10.87 25.70 18.66
C HIS A 437 9.82 25.27 17.63
N GLY A 438 9.44 23.99 17.67
CA GLY A 438 8.33 23.47 16.89
C GLY A 438 7.01 24.03 17.43
N ILE A 439 6.08 24.37 16.54
CA ILE A 439 4.74 24.86 16.92
C ILE A 439 3.67 24.11 16.12
N GLY A 440 2.66 23.59 16.82
CA GLY A 440 1.54 22.87 16.23
C GLY A 440 0.21 23.15 16.93
N VAL A 441 -0.83 22.46 16.49
CA VAL A 441 -2.17 22.52 17.10
C VAL A 441 -2.38 21.30 17.98
N HIS A 442 -2.79 21.50 19.23
CA HIS A 442 -3.40 20.43 20.02
C HIS A 442 -4.92 20.55 19.92
N ALA A 443 -5.56 19.66 19.15
CA ALA A 443 -6.96 19.86 18.75
C ALA A 443 -8.00 19.41 19.78
N ASP A 444 -7.71 18.33 20.52
CA ASP A 444 -8.65 17.58 21.38
C ASP A 444 -10.08 17.50 20.82
N ALA A 445 -10.19 17.16 19.53
CA ALA A 445 -11.44 17.27 18.77
C ALA A 445 -12.04 15.92 18.37
N GLY A 446 -11.25 14.84 18.41
CA GLY A 446 -11.67 13.56 17.84
C GLY A 446 -12.79 12.82 18.59
N ASN A 447 -13.11 13.22 19.83
CA ASN A 447 -14.21 12.64 20.62
C ASN A 447 -15.27 13.68 21.00
N SER A 448 -16.42 13.68 20.30
CA SER A 448 -17.47 14.67 20.48
C SER A 448 -18.79 14.09 20.99
N SER A 449 -19.41 14.77 21.96
CA SER A 449 -20.78 14.47 22.41
C SER A 449 -21.87 15.00 21.45
N ASN A 450 -21.49 15.68 20.37
CA ASN A 450 -22.44 16.20 19.40
C ASN A 450 -23.02 15.06 18.55
N PRO A 451 -24.34 14.81 18.55
CA PRO A 451 -24.94 13.72 17.77
C PRO A 451 -24.86 13.93 16.25
N ASN A 452 -24.48 15.12 15.78
CA ASN A 452 -24.24 15.41 14.37
C ASN A 452 -22.74 15.45 14.04
N TYR A 453 -21.86 15.04 14.96
CA TYR A 453 -20.44 14.95 14.70
C TYR A 453 -20.18 13.95 13.57
N ASN A 454 -19.43 14.39 12.57
CA ASN A 454 -19.10 13.61 11.38
C ASN A 454 -17.80 14.14 10.80
N LEU A 455 -17.22 13.38 9.86
CA LEU A 455 -15.90 13.69 9.29
C LEU A 455 -15.79 15.13 8.80
N LYS A 456 -16.80 15.63 8.08
CA LYS A 456 -16.79 17.02 7.57
C LYS A 456 -16.77 18.07 8.67
N LEU A 457 -17.54 17.87 9.74
CA LEU A 457 -17.54 18.82 10.86
C LEU A 457 -16.20 18.79 11.58
N PHE A 458 -15.65 17.60 11.80
CA PHE A 458 -14.35 17.40 12.41
C PHE A 458 -13.23 18.06 11.60
N THR A 459 -13.14 17.80 10.29
CA THR A 459 -12.19 18.46 9.38
C THR A 459 -12.28 19.99 9.47
N VAL A 460 -13.49 20.55 9.46
CA VAL A 460 -13.68 22.01 9.54
C VAL A 460 -13.25 22.59 10.89
N GLU A 461 -13.41 21.85 11.99
CA GLU A 461 -12.96 22.28 13.31
C GLU A 461 -11.44 22.38 13.38
N ILE A 462 -10.73 21.31 13.00
CA ILE A 462 -9.26 21.30 13.06
C ILE A 462 -8.61 22.20 11.98
N MET A 463 -9.27 22.39 10.84
CA MET A 463 -8.85 23.36 9.81
C MET A 463 -8.91 24.80 10.36
N LYS A 464 -9.95 25.16 11.10
CA LYS A 464 -10.04 26.50 11.71
C LYS A 464 -8.97 26.75 12.75
N MET A 465 -8.61 25.73 13.53
CA MET A 465 -7.52 25.83 14.49
C MET A 465 -6.19 26.11 13.79
N LYS A 466 -5.93 25.44 12.66
CA LYS A 466 -4.80 25.74 11.75
C LYS A 466 -4.82 27.21 11.32
N GLU A 467 -5.94 27.66 10.75
CA GLU A 467 -6.10 29.03 10.23
C GLU A 467 -5.89 30.09 11.32
N TYR A 468 -6.36 29.83 12.56
CA TYR A 468 -6.19 30.76 13.68
C TYR A 468 -4.73 30.83 14.15
N LEU A 469 -4.04 29.70 14.22
CA LEU A 469 -2.62 29.68 14.57
C LEU A 469 -1.76 30.28 13.44
N GLU A 470 -2.10 30.04 12.17
CA GLU A 470 -1.43 30.69 11.04
C GLU A 470 -1.64 32.22 11.01
N ALA A 471 -2.78 32.70 11.49
CA ALA A 471 -3.03 34.13 11.64
C ALA A 471 -2.10 34.82 12.65
N LEU A 472 -1.46 34.06 13.54
CA LEU A 472 -0.39 34.54 14.43
C LEU A 472 0.97 34.71 13.72
N GLY A 473 1.07 34.32 12.45
CA GLY A 473 2.29 34.45 11.63
C GLY A 473 3.20 33.22 11.64
N ILE A 474 2.66 32.06 12.03
CA ILE A 474 3.39 30.79 12.16
C ILE A 474 2.93 29.84 11.06
N PRO A 475 3.81 29.26 10.23
CA PRO A 475 3.41 28.21 9.30
C PRO A 475 3.14 26.92 10.06
N VAL A 476 1.91 26.41 10.02
CA VAL A 476 1.51 25.24 10.78
C VAL A 476 1.61 23.99 9.92
N GLN A 477 2.37 22.99 10.36
CA GLN A 477 2.54 21.73 9.63
C GLN A 477 1.75 20.57 10.25
N HIS A 478 1.56 20.58 11.57
CA HIS A 478 1.02 19.42 12.29
C HIS A 478 -0.08 19.74 13.30
N VAL A 479 -0.75 18.65 13.67
CA VAL A 479 -1.83 18.60 14.65
C VAL A 479 -1.67 17.35 15.52
N SER A 480 -2.11 17.41 16.77
CA SER A 480 -2.32 16.28 17.67
C SER A 480 -3.74 16.31 18.26
N GLY A 481 -4.11 15.30 19.05
CA GLY A 481 -5.44 15.24 19.67
C GLY A 481 -6.58 15.02 18.65
N THR A 482 -6.28 14.36 17.53
CA THR A 482 -7.23 14.10 16.43
C THR A 482 -7.91 12.74 16.52
N CYS A 483 -7.48 11.86 17.42
CA CYS A 483 -7.94 10.47 17.47
C CYS A 483 -9.46 10.34 17.67
N SER A 484 -10.09 9.59 16.76
CA SER A 484 -11.54 9.53 16.60
C SER A 484 -12.00 8.15 16.15
N GLU A 485 -13.30 7.88 16.29
CA GLU A 485 -14.00 6.80 15.55
C GLU A 485 -14.13 7.12 14.05
N LEU A 486 -13.93 8.39 13.68
CA LEU A 486 -13.94 8.87 12.30
C LEU A 486 -12.55 8.73 11.66
N ASP A 487 -12.49 8.91 10.34
CA ASP A 487 -11.23 8.96 9.58
C ASP A 487 -10.39 10.20 9.93
N TRP A 488 -9.68 10.15 11.05
CA TRP A 488 -8.93 11.28 11.58
C TRP A 488 -7.68 11.61 10.75
N ALA A 489 -7.09 10.63 10.06
CA ALA A 489 -5.99 10.86 9.14
C ALA A 489 -6.47 11.68 7.94
N LYS A 490 -7.57 11.25 7.30
CA LYS A 490 -8.19 12.01 6.22
C LYS A 490 -8.65 13.40 6.66
N ALA A 491 -9.21 13.52 7.88
CA ALA A 491 -9.59 14.82 8.41
C ALA A 491 -8.39 15.77 8.48
N SER A 492 -7.25 15.28 8.93
CA SER A 492 -6.00 16.05 9.07
C SER A 492 -5.43 16.45 7.71
N ILE A 493 -5.42 15.53 6.74
CA ILE A 493 -5.02 15.78 5.34
C ILE A 493 -5.91 16.85 4.71
N ASP A 494 -7.24 16.67 4.76
CA ASP A 494 -8.21 17.59 4.17
C ASP A 494 -8.18 18.98 4.85
N ALA A 495 -7.72 19.05 6.11
CA ALA A 495 -7.47 20.29 6.85
C ALA A 495 -6.12 20.95 6.52
N GLY A 496 -5.28 20.29 5.72
CA GLY A 496 -4.00 20.78 5.22
C GLY A 496 -2.81 20.53 6.16
N TYR A 497 -2.93 19.64 7.13
CA TYR A 497 -1.78 19.18 7.92
C TYR A 497 -0.98 18.13 7.14
N VAL A 498 0.34 18.12 7.33
CA VAL A 498 1.27 17.24 6.59
C VAL A 498 1.93 16.19 7.49
N PHE A 499 1.86 16.37 8.81
CA PHE A 499 2.12 15.32 9.77
C PHE A 499 1.23 15.45 11.00
N THR A 500 1.11 14.36 11.75
CA THR A 500 0.46 14.33 13.05
C THR A 500 1.43 13.78 14.08
N THR A 501 1.25 14.22 15.31
CA THR A 501 1.98 13.76 16.48
C THR A 501 1.02 13.08 17.45
N GLY A 502 1.59 12.19 18.25
CA GLY A 502 0.87 11.39 19.23
C GLY A 502 0.38 10.10 18.60
N GLY A 503 -0.55 9.44 19.29
CA GLY A 503 -0.99 8.11 18.91
C GLY A 503 -1.32 7.36 20.18
N VAL A 504 -2.57 7.51 20.61
CA VAL A 504 -3.09 6.81 21.77
C VAL A 504 -3.96 5.63 21.35
N GLY A 505 -4.20 4.68 22.25
CA GLY A 505 -5.06 3.53 21.97
C GLY A 505 -6.44 3.89 21.39
N TYR A 506 -7.01 5.04 21.77
CA TYR A 506 -8.28 5.51 21.21
C TYR A 506 -8.23 5.78 19.70
N CYS A 507 -7.06 6.04 19.10
CA CYS A 507 -6.93 6.20 17.64
C CYS A 507 -7.28 4.90 16.89
N ALA A 508 -7.21 3.74 17.54
CA ALA A 508 -7.65 2.46 16.96
C ALA A 508 -9.18 2.39 16.77
N MET A 509 -9.95 3.32 17.36
CA MET A 509 -11.41 3.33 17.22
C MET A 509 -11.90 3.63 15.80
N SER A 510 -11.06 4.23 14.96
CA SER A 510 -11.35 4.40 13.54
C SER A 510 -11.16 3.10 12.73
N MET A 511 -10.38 2.15 13.24
CA MET A 511 -10.08 0.87 12.56
C MET A 511 -11.26 -0.12 12.65
N PRO A 512 -11.34 -1.09 11.73
CA PRO A 512 -12.18 -2.28 11.87
C PRO A 512 -11.85 -3.02 13.17
N GLN A 513 -12.87 -3.59 13.82
CA GLN A 513 -12.73 -4.15 15.17
C GLN A 513 -11.72 -5.30 15.26
N ASP A 514 -11.57 -6.07 14.18
CA ASP A 514 -10.65 -7.19 14.04
C ASP A 514 -9.18 -6.78 13.87
N LEU A 515 -8.92 -5.51 13.52
CA LEU A 515 -7.58 -4.93 13.43
C LEU A 515 -7.15 -4.20 14.71
N ARG A 516 -8.06 -4.03 15.68
CA ARG A 516 -7.75 -3.33 16.93
C ARG A 516 -6.96 -4.24 17.87
N PRO A 517 -5.89 -3.74 18.53
CA PRO A 517 -5.23 -4.47 19.60
C PRO A 517 -6.23 -4.86 20.70
N GLU A 518 -6.06 -6.04 21.32
CA GLU A 518 -7.02 -6.57 22.31
C GLU A 518 -7.29 -5.57 23.45
N ILE A 519 -6.24 -4.88 23.92
CA ILE A 519 -6.32 -3.89 25.00
C ILE A 519 -7.06 -2.60 24.60
N TYR A 520 -7.21 -2.34 23.29
CA TYR A 520 -7.91 -1.19 22.73
C TYR A 520 -9.09 -1.61 21.85
N SER A 521 -9.70 -2.77 22.12
CA SER A 521 -10.80 -3.28 21.30
C SER A 521 -12.10 -2.46 21.38
N ASP A 522 -12.37 -1.81 22.54
CA ASP A 522 -13.59 -1.03 22.81
C ASP A 522 -13.29 0.15 23.75
N CYS A 523 -12.74 1.23 23.20
CA CYS A 523 -12.35 2.42 23.95
C CYS A 523 -13.46 3.47 23.98
N ALA A 524 -13.95 3.82 25.17
CA ALA A 524 -15.08 4.74 25.31
C ALA A 524 -14.74 6.23 25.07
N ASN A 525 -13.47 6.63 25.26
CA ASN A 525 -12.96 7.98 25.05
C ASN A 525 -11.41 7.96 25.11
N PRO A 526 -10.73 9.03 24.64
CA PRO A 526 -9.27 9.13 24.70
C PRO A 526 -8.67 8.89 26.08
N GLY A 527 -9.26 9.46 27.15
CA GLY A 527 -8.75 9.27 28.52
C GLY A 527 -8.87 7.83 29.05
N ALA A 528 -9.75 7.00 28.49
CA ALA A 528 -9.87 5.59 28.84
C ALA A 528 -8.82 4.71 28.14
N CYS A 529 -8.28 5.16 27.00
CA CYS A 529 -7.30 4.46 26.19
C CYS A 529 -6.22 5.45 25.71
N HIS A 530 -5.47 6.00 26.67
CA HIS A 530 -4.45 7.01 26.40
C HIS A 530 -3.02 6.41 26.31
N GLY A 531 -2.88 5.08 26.38
CA GLY A 531 -1.58 4.43 26.25
C GLY A 531 -1.09 4.40 24.80
N ASN A 532 0.17 4.03 24.60
CA ASN A 532 0.87 4.10 23.31
C ASN A 532 0.17 3.31 22.20
N MET A 533 0.18 3.87 20.99
CA MET A 533 -0.28 3.19 19.78
C MET A 533 0.61 3.61 18.59
N PRO A 534 1.23 2.68 17.84
CA PRO A 534 1.30 1.22 18.03
C PRO A 534 1.82 0.76 19.42
N LEU A 535 1.62 -0.51 19.79
CA LEU A 535 2.00 -1.04 21.11
C LEU A 535 3.49 -1.31 21.24
N ASP A 536 4.11 -1.83 20.19
CA ASP A 536 5.51 -2.22 20.21
C ASP A 536 6.42 -1.04 19.89
N ALA A 537 7.58 -0.97 20.55
CA ALA A 537 8.51 0.13 20.35
C ALA A 537 9.09 0.13 18.91
N GLU A 538 9.31 -1.05 18.32
CA GLU A 538 9.83 -1.18 16.95
C GLU A 538 8.92 -0.51 15.91
N ASP A 539 7.61 -0.51 16.13
CA ASP A 539 6.62 0.13 15.26
C ASP A 539 6.48 1.64 15.49
N ARG A 540 7.05 2.18 16.57
CA ARG A 540 6.98 3.62 16.92
C ARG A 540 8.25 4.40 16.61
N ILE A 541 9.41 3.73 16.54
CA ILE A 541 10.70 4.43 16.43
C ILE A 541 10.95 5.05 15.04
N ASN A 542 10.16 4.71 14.01
CA ASN A 542 10.30 5.26 12.67
C ASN A 542 9.02 5.99 12.25
N PRO A 543 9.11 7.14 11.57
CA PRO A 543 7.93 7.77 10.98
C PRO A 543 7.36 6.89 9.88
N TRP A 544 6.05 6.95 9.71
CA TRP A 544 5.36 6.32 8.59
C TRP A 544 4.26 7.22 8.05
N ARG A 545 3.74 6.91 6.88
CA ARG A 545 2.72 7.67 6.17
C ARG A 545 1.38 6.95 6.21
N VAL A 546 0.30 7.73 6.17
CA VAL A 546 -1.07 7.23 6.06
C VAL A 546 -1.90 8.11 5.13
N SER A 547 -2.82 7.48 4.38
CA SER A 547 -3.84 8.17 3.59
C SER A 547 -5.23 8.18 4.27
N THR A 548 -5.47 7.22 5.17
CA THR A 548 -6.74 7.05 5.89
C THR A 548 -6.54 6.36 7.23
N ALA A 549 -7.47 6.58 8.17
CA ALA A 549 -7.51 5.94 9.47
C ALA A 549 -8.59 4.85 9.58
N ILE A 550 -9.36 4.55 8.52
CA ILE A 550 -10.43 3.53 8.55
C ILE A 550 -9.96 2.11 8.21
N GLY A 551 -8.69 1.94 7.85
CA GLY A 551 -8.00 0.66 7.70
C GLY A 551 -6.97 0.46 8.81
N ASP A 552 -6.00 -0.43 8.59
CA ASP A 552 -4.84 -0.53 9.49
C ASP A 552 -3.86 0.62 9.22
N TRP A 553 -4.08 1.74 9.91
CA TRP A 553 -3.23 2.92 9.81
C TRP A 553 -1.88 2.77 10.52
N THR A 554 -1.59 1.64 11.18
CA THR A 554 -0.26 1.38 11.73
C THR A 554 0.72 0.84 10.69
N ILE A 555 0.21 0.47 9.51
CA ILE A 555 1.01 0.05 8.37
C ILE A 555 1.37 1.30 7.56
N ASP A 556 2.66 1.43 7.22
CA ASP A 556 3.15 2.50 6.34
C ASP A 556 2.45 2.43 4.97
N ASP A 557 1.85 3.53 4.56
CA ASP A 557 1.39 3.79 3.20
C ASP A 557 2.36 4.78 2.56
N PRO A 558 3.35 4.33 1.76
CA PRO A 558 4.36 5.23 1.18
C PRO A 558 3.79 6.40 0.36
N ASN A 559 2.55 6.28 -0.12
CA ASN A 559 1.84 7.34 -0.85
C ASN A 559 0.96 8.22 0.06
N GLY A 560 0.89 7.89 1.35
CA GLY A 560 0.15 8.64 2.35
C GLY A 560 0.61 10.09 2.46
N GLU A 561 -0.37 10.98 2.47
CA GLU A 561 -0.15 12.43 2.52
C GLU A 561 0.16 12.93 3.94
N LEU A 562 -0.22 12.16 4.97
CA LEU A 562 0.04 12.50 6.38
C LEU A 562 1.14 11.60 6.94
N VAL A 563 2.19 12.19 7.49
CA VAL A 563 3.20 11.46 8.26
C VAL A 563 2.75 11.32 9.72
N ILE A 564 2.91 10.15 10.32
CA ILE A 564 2.69 9.90 11.73
C ILE A 564 4.04 9.89 12.44
N LEU A 565 4.15 10.71 13.48
CA LEU A 565 5.16 10.60 14.51
C LEU A 565 4.44 10.12 15.78
N SER A 566 4.58 8.84 16.13
CA SER A 566 3.93 8.28 17.31
C SER A 566 4.65 8.69 18.58
N SER A 567 3.91 9.12 19.60
CA SER A 567 4.52 9.40 20.89
C SER A 567 4.87 8.11 21.62
N ASP A 568 5.95 8.15 22.38
CA ASP A 568 6.03 7.26 23.53
C ASP A 568 5.21 7.87 24.69
N SER A 569 5.49 7.44 25.91
CA SER A 569 4.74 7.77 27.11
C SER A 569 4.76 9.26 27.50
N GLY A 570 3.93 9.61 28.48
CA GLY A 570 4.08 10.89 29.18
C GLY A 570 5.39 10.92 29.96
N ILE A 571 6.15 12.02 29.87
CA ILE A 571 7.50 12.13 30.45
C ILE A 571 7.53 11.97 31.99
N LYS A 572 6.38 12.15 32.64
CA LYS A 572 6.18 12.03 34.10
C LYS A 572 5.51 10.72 34.53
N ASN A 573 5.16 9.86 33.56
CA ASN A 573 4.43 8.63 33.81
C ASN A 573 5.32 7.40 33.52
N LEU A 574 6.60 7.62 33.21
CA LEU A 574 7.47 6.59 32.66
C LEU A 574 7.61 5.44 33.63
N TYR A 575 7.88 5.73 34.90
CA TYR A 575 8.02 4.70 35.91
C TYR A 575 6.69 4.00 36.22
N GLU A 576 5.59 4.74 36.36
CA GLU A 576 4.27 4.17 36.67
C GLU A 576 3.75 3.25 35.57
N GLU A 577 3.99 3.59 34.31
CA GLU A 577 3.62 2.75 33.17
C GLU A 577 4.35 1.40 33.20
N THR A 578 5.54 1.31 33.79
CA THR A 578 6.20 0.01 34.02
C THR A 578 5.47 -0.88 35.03
N LEU A 579 4.70 -0.27 35.94
CA LEU A 579 3.95 -0.97 36.99
C LEU A 579 2.56 -1.38 36.51
N ASP A 580 1.92 -0.55 35.70
CA ASP A 580 0.63 -0.84 35.07
C ASP A 580 0.52 -0.17 33.69
N PRO A 581 0.83 -0.90 32.61
CA PRO A 581 0.77 -0.39 31.24
C PRO A 581 -0.65 -0.08 30.74
N SER A 582 -1.67 -0.54 31.47
CA SER A 582 -3.08 -0.43 31.06
C SER A 582 -3.81 0.77 31.67
N GLN A 583 -3.17 1.46 32.62
CA GLN A 583 -3.76 2.62 33.28
C GLN A 583 -3.24 3.93 32.71
N THR A 584 -4.17 4.86 32.49
CA THR A 584 -3.86 6.27 32.41
C THR A 584 -3.42 6.76 33.78
N HIS A 585 -2.12 7.00 33.92
CA HIS A 585 -1.58 7.73 35.06
C HIS A 585 -1.83 9.21 34.79
N GLY A 586 -2.46 9.89 35.76
CA GLY A 586 -2.87 11.29 35.62
C GLY A 586 -1.68 12.23 35.63
N ASP A 587 -1.87 13.46 36.12
CA ASP A 587 -0.75 14.36 36.37
C ASP A 587 0.09 13.82 37.54
N MET A 588 1.25 13.27 37.20
CA MET A 588 2.22 12.68 38.13
C MET A 588 3.34 13.67 38.47
N GLU A 589 4.07 13.40 39.54
CA GLU A 589 5.21 14.21 39.97
C GLU A 589 6.47 13.77 39.23
N TYR A 590 7.45 14.66 39.10
CA TYR A 590 8.76 14.29 38.56
C TYR A 590 9.53 13.39 39.54
N GLU A 591 9.83 12.15 39.14
CA GLU A 591 10.66 11.22 39.93
C GLU A 591 12.01 10.94 39.24
N ASP A 592 13.06 10.66 40.01
CA ASP A 592 14.36 10.32 39.43
C ASP A 592 14.28 8.95 38.70
N GLU A 593 13.36 8.09 39.13
CA GLU A 593 12.99 6.83 38.51
C GLU A 593 12.49 6.99 37.06
N ASP A 594 11.83 8.10 36.71
CA ASP A 594 11.42 8.39 35.33
C ASP A 594 12.63 8.59 34.41
N ILE A 595 13.71 9.17 34.92
CA ILE A 595 14.97 9.36 34.16
C ILE A 595 15.60 8.00 33.89
N ASP A 596 15.60 7.10 34.87
CA ASP A 596 16.13 5.74 34.69
C ASP A 596 15.35 5.00 33.60
N VAL A 597 14.01 5.05 33.63
CA VAL A 597 13.17 4.41 32.59
C VAL A 597 13.32 5.09 31.23
N MET A 598 13.47 6.42 31.19
CA MET A 598 13.76 7.14 29.94
C MET A 598 15.06 6.66 29.30
N VAL A 599 16.12 6.50 30.11
CA VAL A 599 17.41 5.99 29.63
C VAL A 599 17.24 4.57 29.08
N GLU A 600 16.51 3.69 29.77
CA GLU A 600 16.23 2.33 29.28
C GLU A 600 15.51 2.34 27.93
N LYS A 601 14.49 3.19 27.76
CA LYS A 601 13.77 3.34 26.47
C LYS A 601 14.65 3.92 25.36
N ILE A 602 15.57 4.83 25.69
CA ILE A 602 16.52 5.37 24.71
C ILE A 602 17.54 4.30 24.30
N GLU A 603 18.03 3.48 25.24
CA GLU A 603 18.89 2.34 24.92
C GLU A 603 18.18 1.32 24.04
N GLU A 604 16.90 1.05 24.30
CA GLU A 604 16.04 0.24 23.44
C GLU A 604 15.91 0.84 22.04
N ALA A 605 15.55 2.13 21.93
CA ALA A 605 15.44 2.81 20.64
C ALA A 605 16.77 2.81 19.86
N ILE A 606 17.91 3.01 20.53
CA ILE A 606 19.24 2.90 19.92
C ILE A 606 19.49 1.48 19.40
N SER A 607 19.08 0.45 20.16
CA SER A 607 19.24 -0.95 19.74
C SER A 607 18.36 -1.32 18.53
N LEU A 608 17.20 -0.66 18.41
CA LEU A 608 16.27 -0.83 17.29
C LEU A 608 16.61 0.08 16.10
N SER A 609 17.44 1.11 16.29
CA SER A 609 17.73 2.08 15.24
C SER A 609 18.35 1.48 13.98
N ASP A 610 17.98 2.04 12.83
CA ASP A 610 18.55 1.71 11.52
C ASP A 610 19.16 2.97 10.90
N LYS A 611 20.44 2.89 10.50
CA LYS A 611 21.15 3.99 9.84
C LYS A 611 20.50 4.49 8.54
N ASN A 612 19.62 3.70 7.92
CA ASN A 612 18.94 4.04 6.68
C ASN A 612 17.53 4.61 6.91
N LYS A 613 17.07 4.72 8.16
CA LYS A 613 15.77 5.29 8.52
C LYS A 613 15.93 6.51 9.42
N VAL A 614 14.93 7.39 9.43
CA VAL A 614 14.78 8.35 10.53
C VAL A 614 14.36 7.56 11.76
N ASN A 615 15.18 7.57 12.80
CA ASN A 615 14.85 6.96 14.08
C ASN A 615 14.54 8.08 15.06
N PHE A 616 13.44 7.97 15.79
CA PHE A 616 13.10 8.93 16.83
C PHE A 616 12.54 8.23 18.07
N ILE A 617 12.61 8.93 19.18
CA ILE A 617 11.80 8.69 20.36
C ILE A 617 11.45 10.05 20.94
N TYR A 618 10.20 10.24 21.34
CA TYR A 618 9.82 11.46 22.02
C TYR A 618 8.75 11.20 23.07
N PHE A 619 8.73 12.08 24.05
CA PHE A 619 7.81 12.01 25.18
C PHE A 619 6.85 13.20 25.15
N SER A 620 5.69 13.02 25.76
CA SER A 620 4.66 14.06 25.86
C SER A 620 4.61 14.68 27.27
N LEU A 621 4.19 15.93 27.34
CA LEU A 621 3.91 16.66 28.58
C LEU A 621 2.69 17.55 28.32
N SER A 622 1.80 17.68 29.30
CA SER A 622 0.74 18.70 29.28
C SER A 622 1.02 19.73 30.36
N ILE A 623 1.18 21.01 30.01
CA ILE A 623 1.44 22.08 30.99
C ILE A 623 0.11 22.76 31.34
N GLY A 624 -0.56 22.27 32.39
CA GLY A 624 -1.82 22.82 32.90
C GLY A 624 -1.72 23.64 34.19
N ALA A 625 -0.54 23.71 34.81
CA ALA A 625 -0.24 24.49 36.03
C ALA A 625 1.26 24.85 36.08
N LYS A 626 1.78 25.33 37.22
CA LYS A 626 3.25 25.48 37.40
C LYS A 626 3.87 24.09 37.42
N ASP A 627 4.56 23.73 36.35
CA ASP A 627 4.78 22.34 36.02
C ASP A 627 6.16 22.04 35.42
N VAL A 628 7.07 23.00 35.45
CA VAL A 628 8.45 22.84 34.97
C VAL A 628 9.41 22.67 36.14
N ASP A 629 10.09 21.52 36.21
CA ASP A 629 11.17 21.27 37.18
C ASP A 629 12.56 21.39 36.52
N THR A 630 13.19 22.54 36.71
CA THR A 630 14.54 22.81 36.17
C THR A 630 15.60 21.83 36.65
N GLU A 631 15.55 21.40 37.92
CA GLU A 631 16.56 20.50 38.48
C GLU A 631 16.42 19.11 37.87
N TRP A 632 15.19 18.63 37.72
CA TRP A 632 14.90 17.36 37.07
C TRP A 632 15.33 17.37 35.59
N TYR A 633 14.98 18.39 34.81
CA TYR A 633 15.40 18.47 33.41
C TYR A 633 16.92 18.54 33.28
N GLN A 634 17.64 19.21 34.20
CA GLN A 634 19.09 19.19 34.17
C GLN A 634 19.66 17.78 34.42
N LYS A 635 19.09 17.02 35.37
CA LYS A 635 19.48 15.62 35.58
C LYS A 635 19.20 14.77 34.35
N MET A 636 18.05 14.97 33.69
CA MET A 636 17.70 14.30 32.44
C MET A 636 18.77 14.57 31.37
N PHE A 637 19.10 15.84 31.10
CA PHE A 637 20.14 16.18 30.11
C PHE A 637 21.51 15.60 30.49
N ASP A 638 21.90 15.65 31.78
CA ASP A 638 23.14 15.05 32.27
C ASP A 638 23.17 13.52 32.02
N ALA A 639 22.02 12.84 32.17
CA ALA A 639 21.88 11.41 31.90
C ALA A 639 21.92 11.06 30.41
N LEU A 640 21.41 11.94 29.53
CA LEU A 640 21.41 11.75 28.08
C LEU A 640 22.72 12.14 27.39
N GLN A 641 23.51 13.02 28.00
CA GLN A 641 24.76 13.54 27.43
C GLN A 641 25.74 12.47 26.94
N PRO A 642 25.92 11.30 27.61
CA PRO A 642 26.79 10.24 27.10
C PRO A 642 26.40 9.71 25.72
N TYR A 643 25.11 9.61 25.41
CA TYR A 643 24.61 9.13 24.10
C TYR A 643 24.77 10.21 23.02
N VAL A 644 24.60 11.48 23.39
CA VAL A 644 24.88 12.63 22.52
C VAL A 644 26.37 12.71 22.18
N ASP A 645 27.24 12.59 23.18
CA ASP A 645 28.70 12.60 23.01
C ASP A 645 29.19 11.43 22.14
N ALA A 646 28.48 10.29 22.18
CA ALA A 646 28.73 9.12 21.36
C ALA A 646 28.19 9.24 19.92
N GLY A 647 27.40 10.28 19.62
CA GLY A 647 26.73 10.45 18.33
C GLY A 647 25.60 9.45 18.09
N GLN A 648 25.03 8.88 19.15
CA GLN A 648 23.90 7.94 19.08
C GLN A 648 22.55 8.64 19.25
N LEU A 649 22.56 9.82 19.87
CA LEU A 649 21.37 10.62 20.16
C LEU A 649 21.56 12.07 19.65
N GLU A 650 20.53 12.63 19.03
CA GLU A 650 20.49 14.05 18.65
C GLU A 650 19.15 14.67 19.06
N TYR A 651 19.16 15.90 19.56
CA TYR A 651 17.93 16.60 19.94
C TYR A 651 17.28 17.24 18.72
N LYS A 652 15.99 16.95 18.49
CA LYS A 652 15.19 17.58 17.42
C LYS A 652 13.78 17.90 17.91
N SER A 653 13.21 18.96 17.38
CA SER A 653 11.76 19.17 17.41
C SER A 653 11.05 18.21 16.44
N MET A 654 9.74 18.06 16.57
CA MET A 654 8.96 17.14 15.75
C MET A 654 8.88 17.66 14.31
N ASN A 655 8.87 18.98 14.14
CA ASN A 655 9.01 19.62 12.84
C ASN A 655 10.33 19.26 12.17
N GLU A 656 11.45 19.30 12.92
CA GLU A 656 12.76 18.88 12.38
C GLU A 656 12.78 17.37 12.09
N MET A 657 12.20 16.52 12.94
CA MET A 657 12.09 15.07 12.66
C MET A 657 11.30 14.80 11.38
N TYR A 658 10.18 15.50 11.18
CA TYR A 658 9.42 15.44 9.93
C TYR A 658 10.24 15.90 8.73
N GLU A 659 10.99 17.01 8.87
CA GLU A 659 11.85 17.53 7.81
C GLU A 659 12.97 16.56 7.42
N GLU A 660 13.56 15.84 8.39
CA GLU A 660 14.53 14.76 8.11
C GLU A 660 13.86 13.61 7.36
N TYR A 661 12.63 13.23 7.76
CA TYR A 661 11.92 12.12 7.16
C TYR A 661 11.57 12.37 5.69
N ILE A 662 11.11 13.56 5.33
CA ILE A 662 10.77 13.89 3.94
C ILE A 662 11.99 14.18 3.05
N GLN A 663 13.20 14.19 3.62
CA GLN A 663 14.46 14.37 2.88
C GLN A 663 15.15 13.05 2.55
N LEU A 664 14.82 11.97 3.27
CA LEU A 664 15.13 10.59 2.86
C LEU A 664 14.29 10.23 1.63
#